data_AF-A0A2U3PR95-F1
#
_entry.id   AF-A0A2U3PR95-F1
#
_cell.length_a   1.000
_cell.length_b   1.000
_cell.length_c   1.000
_cell.angle_alpha   90.00
_cell.angle_beta   90.00
_cell.angle_gamma   90.00
#
_symmetry.space_group_name_H-M   'P 1'
#
loop_
_entity.id
_entity.type
_entity.pdbx_description
1 polymer ?
#
loop_
_entity_poly.entity_id
_entity_poly.type
_entity_poly.pdbx_seq_one_letter_code
_entity_poly.pdbx_strand_id
1 'polypeptide(L)'
;MSGRIASPSKRTLFPTLRFRAKIILGFAAVLVISAGSMAFSYFGFERVATGVGSYRSSVSEADLARNIDRELLAYRSAVKYFVVTGKEDDAKAALVAEASLKDAIDQAVKGAKKPARQESLDKLTKEFSNFSATFAKVLQAKRDSAMLVQNQLSRNANLLKYKLDDIGNNASDAEAQAIEFGTKQVNAQFQTASAAATNFVLTSDQAIATSALARLKFVENSLSAVYSMDDKIVAGLKDARGLLGAYREALEKLIANAKLVDDLVTEMNGSAGAILQGATAMKADLVAEQQRLDSESEATIGKTEQLVLMLAVGGTLLGAVFAFLLGTGISRPMIAMCRAMRELASGNFDVVLPGLGRKDEIGEMAGAVEEFKVQAVAKAERDAAASEVQNREQAAARRAELIRFADDFESAVGAIVSNVSASAVQLESAASTLTRTAETTQSLSSQVAGVSEQASSNMQSVATATEELSASVEEIGRQVRDSSRIAEAAVMQAKETDGRIGKLSHAAQQIGEVVKLITAIAEQTNLLALNATIEAARAGEAGRGFAVVASEVKSLASQTAKATDEISSHITGMQGATAESVAAIKEIGATIGQISSISTSIASAVEQQGAATQEIARSVQTVAQGTQAAATDIGEVNRGAAETGSASEEVLNSAKTLSSESTRLRAELDRFMANIRAA
;
A
#
# COMPACT_ATOMS: atom_id res chain seq x y z
N MET A 1 15.29 -41.50 87.09
CA MET A 1 15.40 -41.33 85.62
C MET A 1 14.85 -39.96 85.24
N SER A 2 15.69 -39.06 84.76
CA SER A 2 15.36 -38.02 83.76
C SER A 2 16.61 -37.19 83.49
N GLY A 3 17.34 -37.56 82.43
CA GLY A 3 18.47 -36.80 81.92
C GLY A 3 17.99 -35.64 81.06
N ARG A 4 18.57 -34.46 81.27
CA ARG A 4 18.53 -33.34 80.31
C ARG A 4 19.83 -33.34 79.53
N ILE A 5 19.73 -33.68 78.25
CA ILE A 5 20.80 -33.60 77.26
C ILE A 5 20.94 -32.13 76.85
N ALA A 6 22.12 -31.55 77.07
CA ALA A 6 22.50 -30.24 76.54
C ALA A 6 22.84 -30.37 75.06
N SER A 7 22.23 -29.54 74.20
CA SER A 7 22.55 -29.46 72.77
C SER A 7 23.91 -28.78 72.56
N PRO A 8 24.75 -29.23 71.61
CA PRO A 8 25.99 -28.53 71.27
C PRO A 8 25.66 -27.27 70.46
N SER A 9 26.11 -26.11 70.92
CA SER A 9 25.97 -24.85 70.18
C SER A 9 26.73 -24.98 68.84
N LYS A 10 26.05 -24.73 67.72
CA LYS A 10 26.68 -24.58 66.40
C LYS A 10 27.74 -23.48 66.47
N ARG A 11 29.03 -23.86 66.49
CA ARG A 11 30.15 -22.94 66.29
C ARG A 11 30.07 -22.43 64.85
N THR A 12 29.60 -21.21 64.66
CA THR A 12 29.78 -20.49 63.40
C THR A 12 31.28 -20.28 63.20
N LEU A 13 31.82 -20.54 62.00
CA LEU A 13 33.25 -20.41 61.68
C LEU A 13 33.71 -18.95 61.49
N PHE A 14 32.75 -18.04 61.24
CA PHE A 14 33.00 -16.61 60.99
C PHE A 14 33.63 -15.80 62.14
N PRO A 15 33.38 -16.07 63.44
CA PRO A 15 33.94 -15.30 64.54
C PRO A 15 35.46 -15.41 64.66
N THR A 16 36.08 -16.50 64.17
CA THR A 16 37.52 -16.78 64.38
C THR A 16 38.42 -16.40 63.22
N LEU A 17 37.88 -15.83 62.14
CA LEU A 17 38.67 -15.36 60.99
C LEU A 17 39.32 -14.00 61.27
N ARG A 18 40.57 -13.86 60.82
CA ARG A 18 41.35 -12.61 60.83
C ARG A 18 40.66 -11.50 60.03
N PHE A 19 40.85 -10.26 60.44
CA PHE A 19 40.19 -9.07 59.88
C PHE A 19 40.37 -8.95 58.36
N ARG A 20 41.61 -9.12 57.90
CA ARG A 20 41.99 -9.08 56.47
C ARG A 20 41.25 -10.12 55.65
N ALA A 21 41.09 -11.34 56.18
CA ALA A 21 40.39 -12.42 55.50
C ALA A 21 38.89 -12.12 55.34
N LYS A 22 38.25 -11.51 56.35
CA LYS A 22 36.83 -11.10 56.31
C LYS A 22 36.55 -10.04 55.25
N ILE A 23 37.43 -9.04 55.12
CA ILE A 23 37.28 -7.96 54.12
C ILE A 23 37.49 -8.50 52.70
N ILE A 24 38.53 -9.30 52.47
CA ILE A 24 38.83 -9.87 51.15
C ILE A 24 37.68 -10.78 50.68
N LEU A 25 37.11 -11.60 51.57
CA LEU A 25 35.96 -12.45 51.24
C LEU A 25 34.72 -11.65 50.84
N GLY A 26 34.45 -10.53 51.52
CA GLY A 26 33.34 -9.63 51.19
C GLY A 26 33.49 -8.99 49.82
N PHE A 27 34.67 -8.42 49.53
CA PHE A 27 34.96 -7.82 48.22
C PHE A 27 34.97 -8.85 47.08
N ALA A 28 35.56 -10.04 47.31
CA ALA A 28 35.58 -11.11 46.33
C ALA A 28 34.16 -11.59 45.98
N ALA A 29 33.27 -11.73 46.97
CA ALA A 29 31.87 -12.12 46.74
C ALA A 29 31.12 -11.09 45.89
N VAL A 30 31.28 -9.79 46.17
CA VAL A 30 30.64 -8.70 45.41
C VAL A 30 31.15 -8.66 43.97
N LEU A 31 32.46 -8.82 43.75
CA LEU A 31 33.07 -8.82 42.42
C LEU A 31 32.59 -10.01 41.57
N VAL A 32 32.46 -11.20 42.15
CA VAL A 32 31.96 -12.40 41.43
C VAL A 32 30.50 -12.21 41.01
N ILE A 33 29.64 -11.67 41.89
CA ILE A 33 28.23 -11.40 41.56
C ILE A 33 28.13 -10.33 40.47
N SER A 34 28.94 -9.27 40.56
CA SER A 34 28.96 -8.18 39.57
C SER A 34 29.44 -8.68 38.20
N ALA A 35 30.51 -9.48 38.16
CA ALA A 35 31.01 -10.08 36.93
C ALA A 35 30.00 -11.05 36.31
N GLY A 36 29.33 -11.87 37.12
CA GLY A 36 28.25 -12.75 36.64
C GLY A 36 27.06 -11.99 36.07
N SER A 37 26.66 -10.89 36.72
CA SER A 37 25.59 -10.01 36.24
C SER A 37 25.94 -9.33 34.91
N MET A 38 27.17 -8.82 34.77
CA MET A 38 27.63 -8.23 33.50
C MET A 38 27.69 -9.26 32.37
N ALA A 39 28.26 -10.45 32.63
CA ALA A 39 28.35 -11.49 31.62
C ALA A 39 26.95 -11.92 31.13
N PHE A 40 26.00 -12.11 32.05
CA PHE A 40 24.64 -12.48 31.69
C PHE A 40 23.90 -11.38 30.92
N SER A 41 24.05 -10.12 31.36
CA SER A 41 23.47 -8.97 30.66
C SER A 41 24.03 -8.86 29.24
N TYR A 42 25.33 -9.06 29.06
CA TYR A 42 25.99 -9.04 27.75
C TYR A 42 25.40 -10.10 26.80
N PHE A 43 25.27 -11.36 27.24
CA PHE A 43 24.65 -12.41 26.42
C PHE A 43 23.16 -12.19 26.15
N GLY A 44 22.44 -11.57 27.11
CA GLY A 44 21.05 -11.16 26.92
C GLY A 44 20.92 -10.10 25.81
N PHE A 45 21.76 -9.06 25.85
CA PHE A 45 21.82 -8.03 24.82
C PHE A 45 22.22 -8.59 23.46
N GLU A 46 23.17 -9.52 23.41
CA GLU A 46 23.61 -10.14 22.15
C GLU A 46 22.47 -10.93 21.47
N ARG A 47 21.67 -11.67 22.24
CA ARG A 47 20.45 -12.35 21.74
C ARG A 47 19.40 -11.37 21.24
N VAL A 48 19.15 -10.30 21.98
CA VAL A 48 18.18 -9.26 21.56
C VAL A 48 18.67 -8.58 20.28
N ALA A 49 19.97 -8.28 20.17
CA ALA A 49 20.55 -7.69 18.96
C ALA A 49 20.41 -8.60 17.73
N THR A 50 20.62 -9.91 17.88
CA THR A 50 20.37 -10.89 16.79
C THR A 50 18.89 -11.01 16.44
N GLY A 51 18.00 -10.97 17.44
CA GLY A 51 16.55 -10.94 17.26
C GLY A 51 16.09 -9.72 16.46
N VAL A 52 16.55 -8.51 16.82
CA VAL A 52 16.26 -7.26 16.10
C VAL A 52 16.79 -7.31 14.67
N GLY A 53 17.98 -7.89 14.44
CA GLY A 53 18.51 -8.08 13.09
C GLY A 53 17.62 -8.98 12.22
N SER A 54 17.13 -10.07 12.80
CA SER A 54 16.20 -11.00 12.13
C SER A 54 14.83 -10.34 11.87
N TYR A 55 14.35 -9.53 12.82
CA TYR A 55 13.11 -8.77 12.69
C TYR A 55 13.21 -7.76 11.53
N ARG A 56 14.28 -6.96 11.47
CA ARG A 56 14.52 -6.02 10.36
C ARG A 56 14.57 -6.72 9.00
N SER A 57 15.21 -7.90 8.93
CA SER A 57 15.21 -8.71 7.70
C SER A 57 13.81 -9.15 7.31
N SER A 58 13.00 -9.62 8.27
CA SER A 58 11.62 -10.04 8.04
C SER A 58 10.73 -8.88 7.58
N VAL A 59 10.90 -7.68 8.15
CA VAL A 59 10.18 -6.47 7.72
C VAL A 59 10.55 -6.09 6.29
N SER A 60 11.84 -6.11 5.94
CA SER A 60 12.30 -5.83 4.58
C SER A 60 11.76 -6.84 3.56
N GLU A 61 11.75 -8.13 3.89
CA GLU A 61 11.17 -9.17 3.04
C GLU A 61 9.65 -9.01 2.87
N ALA A 62 8.95 -8.55 3.92
CA ALA A 62 7.50 -8.29 3.87
C ALA A 62 7.14 -7.09 2.98
N ASP A 63 7.98 -6.06 2.97
CA ASP A 63 7.80 -4.91 2.08
C ASP A 63 8.00 -5.29 0.61
N LEU A 64 9.03 -6.11 0.31
CA LEU A 64 9.25 -6.66 -1.03
C LEU A 64 8.06 -7.52 -1.49
N ALA A 65 7.49 -8.35 -0.62
CA ALA A 65 6.28 -9.12 -0.93
C ALA A 65 5.06 -8.23 -1.22
N ARG A 66 4.88 -7.12 -0.49
CA ARG A 66 3.82 -6.13 -0.78
C ARG A 66 4.03 -5.43 -2.13
N ASN A 67 5.28 -5.17 -2.49
CA ASN A 67 5.60 -4.57 -3.77
C ASN A 67 5.21 -5.49 -4.94
N ILE A 68 5.47 -6.80 -4.82
CA ILE A 68 5.03 -7.81 -5.81
C ILE A 68 3.50 -7.75 -6.01
N ASP A 69 2.71 -7.74 -4.94
CA ASP A 69 1.24 -7.63 -5.03
C ASP A 69 0.80 -6.37 -5.79
N ARG A 70 1.41 -5.22 -5.48
CA ARG A 70 1.09 -3.93 -6.12
C ARG A 70 1.40 -3.98 -7.61
N GLU A 71 2.61 -4.40 -7.99
CA GLU A 71 3.04 -4.44 -9.38
C GLU A 71 2.25 -5.48 -10.19
N LEU A 72 1.85 -6.59 -9.57
CA LEU A 72 0.98 -7.58 -10.20
C LEU A 72 -0.41 -7.03 -10.52
N LEU A 73 -1.00 -6.27 -9.60
CA LEU A 73 -2.29 -5.62 -9.84
C LEU A 73 -2.20 -4.59 -10.97
N ALA A 74 -1.12 -3.81 -11.01
CA ALA A 74 -0.86 -2.86 -12.10
C ALA A 74 -0.70 -3.60 -13.44
N TYR A 75 0.09 -4.67 -13.49
CA TYR A 75 0.29 -5.45 -14.71
C TYR A 75 -1.00 -6.11 -15.19
N ARG A 76 -1.76 -6.76 -14.29
CA ARG A 76 -3.05 -7.38 -14.63
C ARG A 76 -4.06 -6.35 -15.16
N SER A 77 -4.10 -5.17 -14.56
CA SER A 77 -4.95 -4.08 -15.03
C SER A 77 -4.57 -3.64 -16.45
N ALA A 78 -3.28 -3.37 -16.69
CA ALA A 78 -2.77 -2.95 -18.00
C ALA A 78 -3.04 -4.00 -19.09
N VAL A 79 -2.82 -5.28 -18.80
CA VAL A 79 -3.17 -6.39 -19.70
C VAL A 79 -4.66 -6.38 -20.02
N LYS A 80 -5.52 -6.25 -19.01
CA LYS A 80 -6.98 -6.22 -19.20
C LYS A 80 -7.40 -5.07 -20.11
N TYR A 81 -6.84 -3.88 -19.91
CA TYR A 81 -7.10 -2.74 -20.79
C TYR A 81 -6.66 -3.04 -22.23
N PHE A 82 -5.43 -3.52 -22.45
CA PHE A 82 -4.97 -3.89 -23.78
C PHE A 82 -5.84 -4.96 -24.45
N VAL A 83 -6.28 -5.98 -23.72
CA VAL A 83 -7.17 -7.03 -24.26
C VAL A 83 -8.48 -6.44 -24.79
N VAL A 84 -9.02 -5.43 -24.11
CA VAL A 84 -10.26 -4.77 -24.52
C VAL A 84 -10.02 -3.80 -25.69
N THR A 85 -8.98 -2.98 -25.62
CA THR A 85 -8.76 -1.89 -26.60
C THR A 85 -8.02 -2.34 -27.85
N GLY A 86 -7.11 -3.30 -27.74
CA GLY A 86 -6.18 -3.71 -28.79
C GLY A 86 -5.19 -2.63 -29.23
N LYS A 87 -5.05 -1.51 -28.50
CA LYS A 87 -4.19 -0.38 -28.90
C LYS A 87 -2.73 -0.61 -28.51
N GLU A 88 -1.82 -0.18 -29.36
CA GLU A 88 -0.38 -0.37 -29.15
C GLU A 88 0.18 0.40 -27.93
N ASP A 89 -0.43 1.53 -27.56
CA ASP A 89 -0.01 2.26 -26.36
C ASP A 89 -0.38 1.52 -25.06
N ASP A 90 -1.52 0.82 -25.05
CA ASP A 90 -1.92 -0.04 -23.93
C ASP A 90 -1.02 -1.28 -23.84
N ALA A 91 -0.56 -1.81 -24.99
CA ALA A 91 0.46 -2.87 -25.01
C ALA A 91 1.77 -2.41 -24.37
N LYS A 92 2.26 -1.21 -24.70
CA LYS A 92 3.46 -0.64 -24.08
C LYS A 92 3.29 -0.49 -22.57
N ALA A 93 2.14 0.00 -22.11
CA ALA A 93 1.85 0.14 -20.69
C ALA A 93 1.89 -1.22 -19.97
N ALA A 94 1.34 -2.27 -20.59
CA ALA A 94 1.40 -3.63 -20.05
C ALA A 94 2.84 -4.17 -19.99
N LEU A 95 3.66 -3.94 -21.02
CA LEU A 95 5.08 -4.35 -21.03
C LEU A 95 5.93 -3.60 -19.99
N VAL A 96 5.62 -2.33 -19.72
CA VAL A 96 6.26 -1.57 -18.63
C VAL A 96 5.90 -2.19 -17.28
N ALA A 97 4.62 -2.47 -17.04
CA ALA A 97 4.17 -3.09 -15.80
C ALA A 97 4.72 -4.53 -15.62
N GLU A 98 4.90 -5.27 -16.72
CA GLU A 98 5.59 -6.56 -16.72
C GLU A 98 7.04 -6.42 -16.20
N ALA A 99 7.78 -5.43 -16.70
CA ALA A 99 9.15 -5.16 -16.27
C ALA A 99 9.22 -4.73 -14.79
N SER A 100 8.27 -3.93 -14.33
CA SER A 100 8.17 -3.51 -12.92
C SER A 100 7.89 -4.70 -11.99
N LEU A 101 6.98 -5.59 -12.36
CA LEU A 101 6.72 -6.81 -11.58
C LEU A 101 7.95 -7.74 -11.57
N LYS A 102 8.62 -7.88 -12.72
CA LYS A 102 9.87 -8.64 -12.80
C LYS A 102 10.91 -8.11 -11.82
N ASP A 103 11.14 -6.80 -11.81
CA ASP A 103 12.11 -6.17 -10.91
C ASP A 103 11.73 -6.39 -9.44
N ALA A 104 10.45 -6.26 -9.08
CA ALA A 104 9.97 -6.54 -7.73
C ALA A 104 10.24 -8.00 -7.29
N ILE A 105 9.99 -8.97 -8.18
CA ILE A 105 10.29 -10.39 -7.92
C ILE A 105 11.80 -10.61 -7.80
N ASP A 106 12.61 -10.06 -8.70
CA ASP A 106 14.07 -10.21 -8.68
C ASP A 106 14.69 -9.59 -7.41
N GLN A 107 14.17 -8.46 -6.93
CA GLN A 107 14.57 -7.85 -5.65
C GLN A 107 14.20 -8.74 -4.46
N ALA A 108 13.00 -9.33 -4.47
CA ALA A 108 12.57 -10.26 -3.42
C ALA A 108 13.44 -11.52 -3.39
N VAL A 109 13.79 -12.09 -4.55
CA VAL A 109 14.70 -13.23 -4.68
C VAL A 109 16.08 -12.90 -4.11
N LYS A 110 16.64 -11.71 -4.43
CA LYS A 110 17.92 -11.26 -3.88
C LYS A 110 17.88 -11.02 -2.37
N GLY A 111 16.75 -10.54 -1.85
CA GLY A 111 16.55 -10.28 -0.43
C GLY A 111 16.34 -11.54 0.41
N ALA A 112 15.86 -12.63 -0.19
CA ALA A 112 15.49 -13.86 0.49
C ALA A 112 16.70 -14.68 0.98
N LYS A 113 16.89 -14.72 2.29
CA LYS A 113 17.98 -15.50 2.93
C LYS A 113 17.58 -16.91 3.35
N LYS A 114 16.28 -17.16 3.57
CA LYS A 114 15.78 -18.46 4.05
C LYS A 114 15.46 -19.41 2.88
N PRO A 115 15.84 -20.70 2.93
CA PRO A 115 15.54 -21.67 1.86
C PRO A 115 14.05 -21.79 1.52
N ALA A 116 13.17 -21.82 2.53
CA ALA A 116 11.72 -21.87 2.32
C ALA A 116 11.17 -20.62 1.59
N ARG A 117 11.83 -19.46 1.79
CA ARG A 117 11.49 -18.21 1.11
C ARG A 117 11.90 -18.26 -0.36
N GLN A 118 13.10 -18.78 -0.63
CA GLN A 118 13.61 -18.98 -1.98
C GLN A 118 12.69 -19.91 -2.78
N GLU A 119 12.26 -21.04 -2.21
CA GLU A 119 11.32 -21.96 -2.87
C GLU A 119 9.99 -21.28 -3.23
N SER A 120 9.47 -20.44 -2.33
CA SER A 120 8.23 -19.68 -2.56
C SER A 120 8.39 -18.67 -3.70
N LEU A 121 9.53 -17.99 -3.75
CA LEU A 121 9.87 -17.02 -4.78
C LEU A 121 10.19 -17.66 -6.13
N ASP A 122 10.76 -18.87 -6.14
CA ASP A 122 10.96 -19.65 -7.37
C ASP A 122 9.63 -20.04 -8.01
N LYS A 123 8.65 -20.46 -7.18
CA LYS A 123 7.27 -20.72 -7.64
C LYS A 123 6.64 -19.45 -8.23
N LEU A 124 6.75 -18.32 -7.53
CA LEU A 124 6.29 -17.01 -8.01
C LEU A 124 6.94 -16.62 -9.33
N THR A 125 8.26 -16.80 -9.47
CA THR A 125 9.02 -16.50 -10.68
C THR A 125 8.56 -17.36 -11.86
N LYS A 126 8.26 -18.64 -11.61
CA LYS A 126 7.74 -19.56 -12.62
C LYS A 126 6.35 -19.14 -13.09
N GLU A 127 5.44 -18.82 -12.17
CA GLU A 127 4.09 -18.35 -12.52
C GLU A 127 4.12 -16.99 -13.23
N PHE A 128 5.00 -16.08 -12.81
CA PHE A 128 5.25 -14.83 -13.52
C PHE A 128 5.73 -15.07 -14.95
N SER A 129 6.68 -15.98 -15.14
CA SER A 129 7.18 -16.34 -16.47
C SER A 129 6.08 -16.94 -17.34
N ASN A 130 5.20 -17.77 -16.76
CA ASN A 130 4.04 -18.30 -17.48
C ASN A 130 3.07 -17.17 -17.88
N PHE A 131 2.73 -16.28 -16.94
CA PHE A 131 1.87 -15.13 -17.19
C PHE A 131 2.42 -14.24 -18.32
N SER A 132 3.71 -13.90 -18.27
CA SER A 132 4.43 -13.12 -19.28
C SER A 132 4.42 -13.81 -20.65
N ALA A 133 4.77 -15.10 -20.71
CA ALA A 133 4.76 -15.85 -21.96
C ALA A 133 3.36 -15.95 -22.58
N THR A 134 2.32 -16.10 -21.75
CA THR A 134 0.93 -16.15 -22.20
C THR A 134 0.45 -14.76 -22.65
N PHE A 135 0.87 -13.68 -22.00
CA PHE A 135 0.63 -12.31 -22.48
C PHE A 135 1.25 -12.06 -23.85
N ALA A 136 2.48 -12.52 -24.09
CA ALA A 136 3.13 -12.37 -25.39
C ALA A 136 2.33 -13.04 -26.54
N LYS A 137 1.68 -14.18 -26.26
CA LYS A 137 0.76 -14.83 -27.21
C LYS A 137 -0.49 -14.00 -27.46
N VAL A 138 -1.07 -13.39 -26.43
CA VAL A 138 -2.21 -12.47 -26.56
C VAL A 138 -1.85 -11.26 -27.42
N LEU A 139 -0.68 -10.67 -27.18
CA LEU A 139 -0.14 -9.55 -27.95
C LEU A 139 -0.04 -9.91 -29.44
N GLN A 140 0.53 -11.08 -29.74
CA GLN A 140 0.65 -11.58 -31.10
C GLN A 140 -0.72 -11.80 -31.75
N ALA A 141 -1.65 -12.50 -31.08
CA ALA A 141 -2.98 -12.78 -31.60
C ALA A 141 -3.79 -11.50 -31.88
N LYS A 142 -3.66 -10.46 -31.04
CA LYS A 142 -4.31 -9.16 -31.24
C LYS A 142 -3.71 -8.40 -32.43
N ARG A 143 -2.38 -8.38 -32.57
CA ARG A 143 -1.70 -7.76 -33.73
C ARG A 143 -2.06 -8.46 -35.04
N ASP A 144 -2.09 -9.80 -35.03
CA ASP A 144 -2.52 -10.59 -36.19
C ASP A 144 -3.99 -10.30 -36.55
N SER A 145 -4.86 -10.17 -35.54
CA SER A 145 -6.25 -9.79 -35.75
C SER A 145 -6.40 -8.39 -36.35
N ALA A 146 -5.61 -7.41 -35.89
CA ALA A 146 -5.61 -6.06 -36.46
C ALA A 146 -5.20 -6.08 -37.94
N MET A 147 -4.17 -6.87 -38.30
CA MET A 147 -3.76 -7.06 -39.69
C MET A 147 -4.84 -7.75 -40.53
N LEU A 148 -5.54 -8.75 -39.99
CA LEU A 148 -6.66 -9.42 -40.68
C LEU A 148 -7.80 -8.43 -40.98
N VAL A 149 -8.18 -7.59 -40.01
CA VAL A 149 -9.23 -6.56 -40.20
C VAL A 149 -8.84 -5.58 -41.30
N GLN A 150 -7.62 -5.04 -41.24
CA GLN A 150 -7.17 -3.99 -42.13
C GLN A 150 -6.87 -4.51 -43.55
N ASN A 151 -6.09 -5.58 -43.67
CA ASN A 151 -5.53 -6.02 -44.95
C ASN A 151 -6.40 -7.01 -45.70
N GLN A 152 -7.26 -7.76 -45.00
CA GLN A 152 -8.10 -8.80 -45.61
C GLN A 152 -9.58 -8.45 -45.51
N LEU A 153 -10.12 -8.27 -44.31
CA LEU A 153 -11.56 -8.10 -44.11
C LEU A 153 -12.07 -6.82 -44.80
N SER A 154 -11.50 -5.67 -44.46
CA SER A 154 -11.91 -4.37 -45.03
C SER A 154 -11.64 -4.29 -46.54
N ARG A 155 -10.49 -4.81 -46.97
CA ARG A 155 -10.09 -4.82 -48.39
C ARG A 155 -11.01 -5.70 -49.23
N ASN A 156 -11.24 -6.94 -48.81
CA ASN A 156 -12.08 -7.89 -49.54
C ASN A 156 -13.55 -7.46 -49.54
N ALA A 157 -14.04 -6.85 -48.46
CA ALA A 157 -15.39 -6.27 -48.44
C ALA A 157 -15.57 -5.18 -49.51
N ASN A 158 -14.62 -4.24 -49.57
CA ASN A 158 -14.66 -3.16 -50.56
C ASN A 158 -14.54 -3.71 -51.99
N LEU A 159 -13.58 -4.60 -52.25
CA LEU A 159 -13.40 -5.20 -53.57
C LEU A 159 -14.62 -6.02 -54.02
N LEU A 160 -15.22 -6.78 -53.11
CA LEU A 160 -16.43 -7.55 -53.41
C LEU A 160 -17.61 -6.64 -53.77
N LYS A 161 -17.82 -5.57 -52.99
CA LYS A 161 -18.85 -4.56 -53.27
C LYS A 161 -18.68 -3.97 -54.68
N TYR A 162 -17.48 -3.48 -55.00
CA TYR A 162 -17.19 -2.91 -56.31
C TYR A 162 -17.39 -3.93 -57.44
N LYS A 163 -16.96 -5.18 -57.23
CA LYS A 163 -17.09 -6.23 -58.24
C LYS A 163 -18.55 -6.61 -58.50
N LEU A 164 -19.39 -6.67 -57.47
CA LEU A 164 -20.83 -6.95 -57.62
C LEU A 164 -21.56 -5.83 -58.37
N ASP A 165 -21.20 -4.57 -58.08
CA ASP A 165 -21.76 -3.41 -58.78
C ASP A 165 -21.30 -3.37 -60.25
N ASP A 166 -20.02 -3.67 -60.53
CA ASP A 166 -19.47 -3.76 -61.89
C ASP A 166 -20.13 -4.85 -62.73
N ILE A 167 -20.39 -6.03 -62.15
CA ILE A 167 -21.10 -7.13 -62.83
C ILE A 167 -22.52 -6.71 -63.19
N GLY A 168 -23.23 -6.05 -62.26
CA GLY A 168 -24.60 -5.59 -62.49
C GLY A 168 -24.70 -4.57 -63.62
N ASN A 169 -23.75 -3.63 -63.68
CA ASN A 169 -23.77 -2.52 -64.64
C ASN A 169 -23.32 -2.90 -66.07
N ASN A 170 -22.60 -4.01 -66.23
CA ASN A 170 -22.01 -4.43 -67.52
C ASN A 170 -22.72 -5.64 -68.17
N ALA A 171 -23.89 -6.04 -67.67
CA ALA A 171 -24.66 -7.14 -68.23
C ALA A 171 -25.33 -6.78 -69.57
N SER A 172 -25.44 -7.72 -70.50
CA SER A 172 -26.03 -7.52 -71.83
C SER A 172 -27.56 -7.38 -71.80
N ASP A 173 -28.15 -6.66 -72.77
CA ASP A 173 -29.58 -6.24 -72.77
C ASP A 173 -30.60 -7.37 -72.54
N ALA A 174 -30.28 -8.62 -72.92
CA ALA A 174 -31.19 -9.76 -72.75
C ALA A 174 -31.23 -10.32 -71.32
N GLU A 175 -30.16 -10.17 -70.53
CA GLU A 175 -30.01 -10.70 -69.17
C GLU A 175 -29.83 -9.60 -68.09
N ALA A 176 -29.68 -8.34 -68.52
CA ALA A 176 -29.29 -7.22 -67.67
C ALA A 176 -30.15 -7.04 -66.40
N GLN A 177 -31.47 -7.05 -66.54
CA GLN A 177 -32.37 -6.88 -65.40
C GLN A 177 -32.22 -7.98 -64.34
N ALA A 178 -32.06 -9.25 -64.77
CA ALA A 178 -31.97 -10.37 -63.85
C ALA A 178 -30.62 -10.39 -63.12
N ILE A 179 -29.52 -10.10 -63.83
CA ILE A 179 -28.17 -10.04 -63.26
C ILE A 179 -28.05 -8.85 -62.31
N GLU A 180 -28.50 -7.66 -62.73
CA GLU A 180 -28.46 -6.45 -61.90
C GLU A 180 -29.28 -6.61 -60.62
N PHE A 181 -30.48 -7.18 -60.71
CA PHE A 181 -31.28 -7.49 -59.53
C PHE A 181 -30.59 -8.50 -58.60
N GLY A 182 -30.05 -9.58 -59.16
CA GLY A 182 -29.34 -10.61 -58.42
C GLY A 182 -28.11 -10.08 -57.69
N THR A 183 -27.25 -9.32 -58.37
CA THR A 183 -26.03 -8.76 -57.77
C THR A 183 -26.34 -7.70 -56.73
N LYS A 184 -27.35 -6.83 -56.93
CA LYS A 184 -27.80 -5.88 -55.90
C LYS A 184 -28.34 -6.58 -54.66
N GLN A 185 -29.11 -7.66 -54.82
CA GLN A 185 -29.60 -8.44 -53.70
C GLN A 185 -28.47 -9.10 -52.91
N VAL A 186 -27.49 -9.70 -53.60
CA VAL A 186 -26.29 -10.27 -52.97
C VAL A 186 -25.50 -9.18 -52.24
N ASN A 187 -25.32 -8.01 -52.85
CA ASN A 187 -24.59 -6.88 -52.24
C ASN A 187 -25.28 -6.40 -50.95
N ALA A 188 -26.62 -6.25 -50.95
CA ALA A 188 -27.38 -5.86 -49.76
C ALA A 188 -27.25 -6.87 -48.61
N GLN A 189 -27.31 -8.17 -48.93
CA GLN A 189 -27.13 -9.23 -47.93
C GLN A 189 -25.69 -9.28 -47.42
N PHE A 190 -24.71 -9.07 -48.31
CA PHE A 190 -23.30 -9.00 -47.93
C PHE A 190 -23.03 -7.81 -47.00
N GLN A 191 -23.60 -6.64 -47.26
CA GLN A 191 -23.46 -5.48 -46.37
C GLN A 191 -24.03 -5.77 -44.97
N THR A 192 -25.16 -6.49 -44.89
CA THR A 192 -25.73 -6.92 -43.60
C THR A 192 -24.81 -7.93 -42.89
N ALA A 193 -24.24 -8.89 -43.61
CA ALA A 193 -23.29 -9.85 -43.07
C ALA A 193 -21.98 -9.18 -42.63
N SER A 194 -21.50 -8.21 -43.40
CA SER A 194 -20.31 -7.44 -43.11
C SER A 194 -20.50 -6.53 -41.89
N ALA A 195 -21.65 -5.89 -41.74
CA ALA A 195 -22.00 -5.13 -40.54
C ALA A 195 -22.00 -6.00 -39.27
N ALA A 196 -22.53 -7.23 -39.36
CA ALA A 196 -22.45 -8.20 -38.26
C ALA A 196 -21.00 -8.59 -37.94
N ALA A 197 -20.16 -8.81 -38.96
CA ALA A 197 -18.73 -9.08 -38.79
C ALA A 197 -17.99 -7.89 -38.15
N THR A 198 -18.27 -6.65 -38.54
CA THR A 198 -17.72 -5.45 -37.92
C THR A 198 -18.16 -5.31 -36.46
N ASN A 199 -19.43 -5.61 -36.16
CA ASN A 199 -19.91 -5.61 -34.78
C ASN A 199 -19.20 -6.68 -33.93
N PHE A 200 -18.93 -7.85 -34.50
CA PHE A 200 -18.09 -8.85 -33.85
C PHE A 200 -16.66 -8.34 -33.59
N VAL A 201 -16.04 -7.62 -34.52
CA VAL A 201 -14.69 -7.03 -34.29
C VAL A 201 -14.69 -6.07 -33.09
N LEU A 202 -15.79 -5.35 -32.86
CA LEU A 202 -15.91 -4.41 -31.75
C LEU A 202 -16.25 -5.08 -30.42
N THR A 203 -17.10 -6.11 -30.43
CA THR A 203 -17.67 -6.72 -29.21
C THR A 203 -17.01 -8.04 -28.82
N SER A 204 -16.35 -8.72 -29.78
CA SER A 204 -15.85 -10.09 -29.65
C SER A 204 -16.93 -11.13 -29.26
N ASP A 205 -18.22 -10.84 -29.50
CA ASP A 205 -19.33 -11.72 -29.16
C ASP A 205 -19.48 -12.91 -30.14
N GLN A 206 -19.37 -14.13 -29.61
CA GLN A 206 -19.46 -15.37 -30.39
C GLN A 206 -20.85 -15.62 -31.03
N ALA A 207 -21.93 -15.12 -30.43
CA ALA A 207 -23.26 -15.21 -31.03
C ALA A 207 -23.34 -14.32 -32.29
N ILE A 208 -22.73 -13.14 -32.25
CA ILE A 208 -22.63 -12.23 -33.40
C ILE A 208 -21.74 -12.86 -34.49
N ALA A 209 -20.60 -13.46 -34.12
CA ALA A 209 -19.75 -14.19 -35.04
C ALA A 209 -20.50 -15.33 -35.76
N THR A 210 -21.26 -16.13 -35.01
CA THR A 210 -22.08 -17.22 -35.56
C THR A 210 -23.14 -16.69 -36.53
N SER A 211 -23.80 -15.58 -36.17
CA SER A 211 -24.77 -14.91 -37.05
C SER A 211 -24.11 -14.39 -38.33
N ALA A 212 -22.92 -13.78 -38.23
CA ALA A 212 -22.18 -13.26 -39.38
C ALA A 212 -21.79 -14.37 -40.35
N LEU A 213 -21.25 -15.50 -39.86
CA LEU A 213 -20.92 -16.66 -40.70
C LEU A 213 -22.16 -17.28 -41.36
N ALA A 214 -23.27 -17.40 -40.64
CA ALA A 214 -24.53 -17.91 -41.21
C ALA A 214 -25.06 -17.00 -42.33
N ARG A 215 -24.99 -15.68 -42.13
CA ARG A 215 -25.37 -14.69 -43.15
C ARG A 215 -24.44 -14.75 -44.37
N LEU A 216 -23.13 -14.89 -44.17
CA LEU A 216 -22.19 -15.06 -45.28
C LEU A 216 -22.46 -16.33 -46.09
N LYS A 217 -22.86 -17.43 -45.44
CA LYS A 217 -23.30 -18.64 -46.15
C LYS A 217 -24.55 -18.39 -47.00
N PHE A 218 -25.47 -17.55 -46.53
CA PHE A 218 -26.63 -17.15 -47.34
C PHE A 218 -26.21 -16.31 -48.55
N VAL A 219 -25.30 -15.35 -48.37
CA VAL A 219 -24.71 -14.55 -49.45
C VAL A 219 -24.02 -15.44 -50.48
N GLU A 220 -23.26 -16.44 -50.05
CA GLU A 220 -22.58 -17.41 -50.91
C GLU A 220 -23.56 -18.21 -51.77
N ASN A 221 -24.67 -18.67 -51.17
CA ASN A 221 -25.74 -19.36 -51.89
C ASN A 221 -26.43 -18.42 -52.90
N SER A 222 -26.74 -17.19 -52.51
CA SER A 222 -27.36 -16.20 -53.40
C SER A 222 -26.45 -15.81 -54.57
N LEU A 223 -25.15 -15.65 -54.33
CA LEU A 223 -24.15 -15.38 -55.37
C LEU A 223 -23.98 -16.57 -56.32
N SER A 224 -24.18 -17.80 -55.83
CA SER A 224 -24.13 -19.01 -56.65
C SER A 224 -25.39 -19.20 -57.51
N ALA A 225 -26.53 -18.62 -57.09
CA ALA A 225 -27.79 -18.65 -57.82
C ALA A 225 -27.84 -17.66 -59.00
N VAL A 226 -26.95 -16.65 -59.03
CA VAL A 226 -26.81 -15.75 -60.17
C VAL A 226 -26.16 -16.51 -61.33
N TYR A 227 -26.87 -16.61 -62.45
CA TYR A 227 -26.46 -17.32 -63.67
C TYR A 227 -26.46 -16.38 -64.86
N SER A 228 -25.49 -16.56 -65.77
CA SER A 228 -25.40 -15.85 -67.05
C SER A 228 -24.72 -16.75 -68.07
N MET A 229 -25.04 -16.55 -69.35
CA MET A 229 -24.34 -17.20 -70.45
C MET A 229 -23.17 -16.36 -71.00
N ASP A 230 -22.96 -15.14 -70.50
CA ASP A 230 -21.84 -14.27 -70.91
C ASP A 230 -20.56 -14.64 -70.15
N ASP A 231 -19.51 -15.04 -70.89
CA ASP A 231 -18.22 -15.45 -70.34
C ASP A 231 -17.57 -14.38 -69.45
N LYS A 232 -17.75 -13.08 -69.73
CA LYS A 232 -17.21 -11.99 -68.92
C LYS A 232 -17.93 -11.89 -67.58
N ILE A 233 -19.25 -12.05 -67.58
CA ILE A 233 -20.08 -12.05 -66.36
C ILE A 233 -19.76 -13.30 -65.52
N VAL A 234 -19.64 -14.47 -66.16
CA VAL A 234 -19.25 -15.72 -65.50
C VAL A 234 -17.88 -15.59 -64.82
N ALA A 235 -16.90 -14.99 -65.51
CA ALA A 235 -15.59 -14.69 -64.92
C ALA A 235 -15.71 -13.71 -63.74
N GLY A 236 -16.51 -12.66 -63.87
CA GLY A 236 -16.76 -11.70 -62.80
C GLY A 236 -17.40 -12.33 -61.55
N LEU A 237 -18.41 -13.18 -61.73
CA LEU A 237 -19.07 -13.92 -60.64
C LEU A 237 -18.09 -14.89 -59.95
N LYS A 238 -17.19 -15.52 -60.71
CA LYS A 238 -16.13 -16.37 -60.16
C LYS A 238 -15.17 -15.58 -59.27
N ASP A 239 -14.71 -14.42 -59.72
CA ASP A 239 -13.86 -13.52 -58.92
C ASP A 239 -14.58 -13.06 -57.63
N ALA A 240 -15.87 -12.69 -57.74
CA ALA A 240 -16.68 -12.30 -56.60
C ALA A 240 -16.80 -13.43 -55.56
N ARG A 241 -16.99 -14.69 -55.99
CA ARG A 241 -16.97 -15.86 -55.09
C ARG A 241 -15.61 -16.03 -54.41
N GLY A 242 -14.51 -15.81 -55.14
CA GLY A 242 -13.16 -15.83 -54.58
C GLY A 242 -12.96 -14.78 -53.49
N LEU A 243 -13.39 -13.54 -53.73
CA LEU A 243 -13.33 -12.45 -52.75
C LEU A 243 -14.20 -12.72 -51.52
N LEU A 244 -15.42 -13.26 -51.71
CA LEU A 244 -16.30 -13.66 -50.62
C LEU A 244 -15.69 -14.80 -49.78
N GLY A 245 -15.09 -15.79 -50.43
CA GLY A 245 -14.36 -16.88 -49.78
C GLY A 245 -13.19 -16.36 -48.93
N ALA A 246 -12.37 -15.46 -49.49
CA ALA A 246 -11.27 -14.84 -48.77
C ALA A 246 -11.75 -13.95 -47.59
N TYR A 247 -12.87 -13.25 -47.75
CA TYR A 247 -13.50 -12.48 -46.66
C TYR A 247 -13.97 -13.41 -45.52
N ARG A 248 -14.62 -14.52 -45.88
CA ARG A 248 -15.09 -15.53 -44.92
C ARG A 248 -13.92 -16.17 -44.17
N GLU A 249 -12.87 -16.59 -44.87
CA GLU A 249 -11.69 -17.20 -44.25
C GLU A 249 -11.00 -16.22 -43.28
N ALA A 250 -10.89 -14.94 -43.65
CA ALA A 250 -10.36 -13.90 -42.77
C ALA A 250 -11.22 -13.73 -41.50
N LEU A 251 -12.55 -13.76 -41.63
CA LEU A 251 -13.47 -13.70 -40.50
C LEU A 251 -13.34 -14.94 -39.60
N GLU A 252 -13.26 -16.15 -40.17
CA GLU A 252 -13.08 -17.39 -39.42
C GLU A 252 -11.76 -17.38 -38.61
N LYS A 253 -10.66 -16.87 -39.20
CA LYS A 253 -9.40 -16.66 -38.48
C LYS A 253 -9.52 -15.64 -37.35
N LEU A 254 -10.26 -14.55 -37.57
CA LEU A 254 -10.49 -13.53 -36.54
C LEU A 254 -11.30 -14.09 -35.37
N ILE A 255 -12.31 -14.92 -35.66
CA ILE A 255 -13.10 -15.63 -34.65
C ILE A 255 -12.23 -16.59 -33.84
N ALA A 256 -11.35 -17.34 -34.51
CA ALA A 256 -10.40 -18.24 -33.86
C ALA A 256 -9.43 -17.47 -32.96
N ASN A 257 -8.90 -16.33 -33.42
CA ASN A 257 -8.02 -15.47 -32.63
C ASN A 257 -8.73 -14.87 -31.41
N ALA A 258 -9.99 -14.44 -31.55
CA ALA A 258 -10.76 -13.93 -30.43
C ALA A 258 -10.97 -15.00 -29.35
N LYS A 259 -11.28 -16.24 -29.76
CA LYS A 259 -11.38 -17.38 -28.85
C LYS A 259 -10.04 -17.71 -28.20
N LEU A 260 -8.95 -17.74 -28.98
CA LEU A 260 -7.61 -17.95 -28.45
C LEU A 260 -7.24 -16.90 -27.39
N VAL A 261 -7.57 -15.62 -27.63
CA VAL A 261 -7.36 -14.56 -26.63
C VAL A 261 -8.16 -14.83 -25.36
N ASP A 262 -9.42 -15.26 -25.45
CA ASP A 262 -10.25 -15.60 -24.27
C ASP A 262 -9.67 -16.76 -23.46
N ASP A 263 -9.23 -17.83 -24.14
CA ASP A 263 -8.58 -18.99 -23.53
C ASP A 263 -7.25 -18.57 -22.83
N LEU A 264 -6.43 -17.77 -23.50
CA LEU A 264 -5.17 -17.25 -22.95
C LEU A 264 -5.42 -16.31 -21.76
N VAL A 265 -6.44 -15.45 -21.81
CA VAL A 265 -6.82 -14.58 -20.68
C VAL A 265 -7.27 -15.41 -19.48
N THR A 266 -7.97 -16.51 -19.71
CA THR A 266 -8.35 -17.46 -18.65
C THR A 266 -7.10 -18.10 -18.01
N GLU A 267 -6.14 -18.55 -18.82
CA GLU A 267 -4.86 -19.07 -18.34
C GLU A 267 -4.07 -18.02 -17.54
N MET A 268 -4.00 -16.78 -18.04
CA MET A 268 -3.36 -15.66 -17.35
C MET A 268 -4.02 -15.35 -16.00
N ASN A 269 -5.36 -15.38 -15.92
CA ASN A 269 -6.05 -15.20 -14.65
C ASN A 269 -5.69 -16.32 -13.65
N GLY A 270 -5.46 -17.55 -14.13
CA GLY A 270 -4.95 -18.66 -13.32
C GLY A 270 -3.56 -18.37 -12.74
N SER A 271 -2.59 -18.01 -13.58
CA SER A 271 -1.24 -17.66 -13.11
C SER A 271 -1.24 -16.42 -12.20
N ALA A 272 -2.00 -15.37 -12.52
CA ALA A 272 -2.15 -14.22 -11.62
C ALA A 272 -2.75 -14.61 -10.26
N GLY A 273 -3.72 -15.52 -10.24
CA GLY A 273 -4.27 -16.08 -9.01
C GLY A 273 -3.23 -16.83 -8.19
N ALA A 274 -2.39 -17.64 -8.84
CA ALA A 274 -1.29 -18.37 -8.19
C ALA A 274 -0.22 -17.42 -7.62
N ILE A 275 0.14 -16.36 -8.35
CA ILE A 275 1.07 -15.32 -7.89
C ILE A 275 0.47 -14.59 -6.67
N LEU A 276 -0.79 -14.14 -6.74
CA LEU A 276 -1.48 -13.49 -5.61
C LEU A 276 -1.53 -14.40 -4.37
N GLN A 277 -1.88 -15.67 -4.56
CA GLN A 277 -1.95 -16.64 -3.46
C GLN A 277 -0.56 -16.88 -2.85
N GLY A 278 0.48 -17.01 -3.67
CA GLY A 278 1.87 -17.17 -3.23
C GLY A 278 2.38 -15.95 -2.46
N ALA A 279 2.16 -14.75 -2.98
CA ALA A 279 2.55 -13.49 -2.34
C ALA A 279 1.80 -13.27 -1.01
N THR A 280 0.49 -13.58 -0.98
CA THR A 280 -0.32 -13.50 0.25
C THR A 280 0.15 -14.50 1.30
N ALA A 281 0.41 -15.75 0.91
CA ALA A 281 0.92 -16.79 1.83
C ALA A 281 2.31 -16.41 2.38
N MET A 282 3.20 -15.88 1.53
CA MET A 282 4.50 -15.38 1.93
C MET A 282 4.38 -14.22 2.94
N LYS A 283 3.49 -13.26 2.69
CA LYS A 283 3.21 -12.16 3.62
C LYS A 283 2.68 -12.66 4.95
N ALA A 284 1.76 -13.63 4.94
CA ALA A 284 1.22 -14.21 6.17
C ALA A 284 2.31 -14.91 7.00
N ASP A 285 3.19 -15.68 6.35
CA ASP A 285 4.32 -16.33 7.01
C ASP A 285 5.32 -15.31 7.59
N LEU A 286 5.58 -14.22 6.87
CA LEU A 286 6.45 -13.13 7.33
C LEU A 286 5.87 -12.40 8.56
N VAL A 287 4.56 -12.15 8.58
CA VAL A 287 3.87 -11.55 9.73
C VAL A 287 3.88 -12.51 10.92
N ALA A 288 3.64 -13.81 10.70
CA ALA A 288 3.72 -14.80 11.76
C ALA A 288 5.14 -14.90 12.35
N GLU A 289 6.17 -14.83 11.50
CA GLU A 289 7.56 -14.79 11.95
C GLU A 289 7.90 -13.51 12.73
N GLN A 290 7.37 -12.35 12.33
CA GLN A 290 7.53 -11.09 13.08
C GLN A 290 6.92 -11.21 14.48
N GLN A 291 5.70 -11.74 14.59
CA GLN A 291 5.04 -11.97 15.88
C GLN A 291 5.82 -12.97 16.75
N ARG A 292 6.37 -14.03 16.15
CA ARG A 292 7.21 -15.00 16.87
C ARG A 292 8.47 -14.33 17.40
N LEU A 293 9.18 -13.57 16.57
CA LEU A 293 10.41 -12.85 16.95
C LEU A 293 10.15 -11.80 18.04
N ASP A 294 9.02 -11.09 17.99
CA ASP A 294 8.62 -10.15 19.03
C ASP A 294 8.36 -10.88 20.35
N SER A 295 7.59 -11.98 20.33
CA SER A 295 7.31 -12.78 21.53
C SER A 295 8.56 -13.42 22.15
N GLU A 296 9.51 -13.88 21.32
CA GLU A 296 10.79 -14.43 21.78
C GLU A 296 11.67 -13.33 22.39
N SER A 297 11.63 -12.12 21.82
CA SER A 297 12.36 -10.95 22.32
C SER A 297 11.79 -10.50 23.66
N GLU A 298 10.47 -10.36 23.80
CA GLU A 298 9.81 -10.03 25.07
C GLU A 298 10.11 -11.07 26.15
N ALA A 299 10.01 -12.36 25.83
CA ALA A 299 10.32 -13.43 26.78
C ALA A 299 11.80 -13.41 27.22
N THR A 300 12.71 -13.06 26.31
CA THR A 300 14.14 -12.93 26.61
C THR A 300 14.42 -11.69 27.46
N ILE A 301 13.78 -10.56 27.17
CA ILE A 301 13.86 -9.33 27.95
C ILE A 301 13.36 -9.58 29.37
N GLY A 302 12.16 -10.16 29.54
CA GLY A 302 11.58 -10.43 30.86
C GLY A 302 12.42 -11.39 31.71
N LYS A 303 12.99 -12.45 31.11
CA LYS A 303 13.93 -13.34 31.81
C LYS A 303 15.21 -12.61 32.22
N THR A 304 15.69 -11.69 31.39
CA THR A 304 16.89 -10.91 31.67
C THR A 304 16.64 -9.92 32.79
N GLU A 305 15.52 -9.19 32.76
CA GLU A 305 15.09 -8.27 33.82
C GLU A 305 14.91 -8.98 35.17
N GLN A 306 14.18 -10.10 35.20
CA GLN A 306 13.97 -10.85 36.44
C GLN A 306 15.28 -11.33 37.07
N LEU A 307 16.21 -11.84 36.25
CA LEU A 307 17.47 -12.37 36.76
C LEU A 307 18.42 -11.24 37.21
N VAL A 308 18.45 -10.12 36.48
CA VAL A 308 19.17 -8.90 36.91
C VAL A 308 18.59 -8.38 38.23
N LEU A 309 17.27 -8.33 38.39
CA LEU A 309 16.61 -7.94 39.63
C LEU A 309 16.95 -8.90 40.78
N MET A 310 16.91 -10.21 40.56
CA MET A 310 17.31 -11.21 41.56
C MET A 310 18.77 -11.05 41.98
N LEU A 311 19.68 -10.82 41.04
CA LEU A 311 21.10 -10.59 41.34
C LEU A 311 21.31 -9.26 42.08
N ALA A 312 20.57 -8.20 41.72
CA ALA A 312 20.64 -6.90 42.39
C ALA A 312 20.12 -6.98 43.84
N VAL A 313 18.94 -7.59 44.04
CA VAL A 313 18.34 -7.80 45.37
C VAL A 313 19.22 -8.76 46.20
N GLY A 314 19.67 -9.86 45.61
CA GLY A 314 20.55 -10.83 46.25
C GLY A 314 21.89 -10.22 46.65
N GLY A 315 22.50 -9.44 45.77
CA GLY A 315 23.73 -8.68 46.04
C GLY A 315 23.55 -7.65 47.16
N THR A 316 22.42 -6.95 47.18
CA THR A 316 22.08 -5.97 48.23
C THR A 316 21.88 -6.66 49.59
N LEU A 317 21.16 -7.79 49.62
CA LEU A 317 20.97 -8.58 50.84
C LEU A 317 22.29 -9.17 51.36
N LEU A 318 23.12 -9.72 50.48
CA LEU A 318 24.47 -10.19 50.82
C LEU A 318 25.34 -9.06 51.35
N GLY A 319 25.30 -7.89 50.71
CA GLY A 319 25.98 -6.68 51.16
C GLY A 319 25.53 -6.24 52.56
N ALA A 320 24.22 -6.25 52.82
CA ALA A 320 23.65 -5.94 54.13
C ALA A 320 24.06 -6.97 55.21
N VAL A 321 24.08 -8.26 54.88
CA VAL A 321 24.54 -9.34 55.76
C VAL A 321 26.04 -9.18 56.07
N PHE A 322 26.87 -8.90 55.07
CA PHE A 322 28.30 -8.64 55.28
C PHE A 322 28.54 -7.37 56.11
N ALA A 323 27.80 -6.28 55.84
CA ALA A 323 27.87 -5.05 56.63
C ALA A 323 27.47 -5.29 58.10
N PHE A 324 26.42 -6.09 58.34
CA PHE A 324 25.99 -6.48 59.67
C PHE A 324 27.00 -7.37 60.39
N LEU A 325 27.57 -8.38 59.71
CA LEU A 325 28.59 -9.28 60.26
C LEU A 325 29.90 -8.55 60.57
N LEU A 326 30.33 -7.62 59.71
CA LEU A 326 31.49 -6.77 59.96
C LEU A 326 31.20 -5.79 61.11
N GLY A 327 30.05 -5.10 61.11
CA GLY A 327 29.70 -4.15 62.16
C GLY A 327 29.60 -4.79 63.57
N THR A 328 29.06 -6.00 63.65
CA THR A 328 28.97 -6.73 64.93
C THR A 328 30.25 -7.48 65.30
N GLY A 329 30.99 -8.00 64.31
CA GLY A 329 32.20 -8.79 64.52
C GLY A 329 33.47 -7.97 64.76
N ILE A 330 33.48 -6.71 64.32
CA ILE A 330 34.63 -5.81 64.38
C ILE A 330 34.30 -4.55 65.20
N SER A 331 33.27 -3.78 64.81
CA SER A 331 33.06 -2.45 65.37
C SER A 331 32.64 -2.50 66.84
N ARG A 332 31.77 -3.45 67.22
CA ARG A 332 31.36 -3.63 68.63
C ARG A 332 32.52 -4.03 69.57
N PRO A 333 33.34 -5.05 69.28
CA PRO A 333 34.51 -5.38 70.11
C PRO A 333 35.54 -4.26 70.20
N MET A 334 35.76 -3.50 69.11
CA MET A 334 36.64 -2.34 69.14
C MET A 334 36.14 -1.24 70.07
N ILE A 335 34.83 -0.93 70.03
CA ILE A 335 34.21 0.08 70.91
C ILE A 335 34.28 -0.38 72.38
N ALA A 336 34.05 -1.68 72.64
CA ALA A 336 34.16 -2.25 73.99
C ALA A 336 35.61 -2.20 74.52
N MET A 337 36.59 -2.51 73.67
CA MET A 337 38.01 -2.42 74.00
C MET A 337 38.41 -0.97 74.28
N CYS A 338 37.97 -0.01 73.45
CA CYS A 338 38.22 1.42 73.69
C CYS A 338 37.63 1.91 75.02
N ARG A 339 36.46 1.39 75.42
CA ARG A 339 35.84 1.71 76.72
C ARG A 339 36.65 1.13 77.87
N ALA A 340 37.04 -0.14 77.79
CA ALA A 340 37.85 -0.79 78.81
C ALA A 340 39.25 -0.14 78.97
N MET A 341 39.87 0.30 77.86
CA MET A 341 41.12 1.08 77.91
C MET A 341 40.96 2.42 78.62
N ARG A 342 39.83 3.12 78.42
CA ARG A 342 39.54 4.39 79.11
C ARG A 342 39.33 4.19 80.61
N GLU A 343 38.68 3.10 81.02
CA GLU A 343 38.52 2.78 82.45
C GLU A 343 39.86 2.39 83.09
N LEU A 344 40.70 1.63 82.40
CA LEU A 344 42.06 1.29 82.84
C LEU A 344 42.94 2.54 82.98
N ALA A 345 42.86 3.47 82.03
CA ALA A 345 43.56 4.76 82.08
C ALA A 345 43.06 5.68 83.21
N SER A 346 41.82 5.49 83.68
CA SER A 346 41.25 6.23 84.82
C SER A 346 41.63 5.65 86.19
N GLY A 347 42.52 4.65 86.24
CA GLY A 347 43.03 4.05 87.47
C GLY A 347 42.20 2.88 88.01
N ASN A 348 41.23 2.40 87.24
CA ASN A 348 40.44 1.21 87.60
C ASN A 348 41.07 -0.06 87.02
N PHE A 349 41.90 -0.74 87.80
CA PHE A 349 42.62 -1.95 87.38
C PHE A 349 41.79 -3.25 87.52
N ASP A 350 40.59 -3.19 88.10
CA ASP A 350 39.70 -4.35 88.26
C ASP A 350 38.87 -4.66 87.00
N VAL A 351 39.00 -3.84 85.95
CA VAL A 351 38.30 -4.06 84.69
C VAL A 351 38.85 -5.29 83.98
N VAL A 352 37.94 -6.21 83.62
CA VAL A 352 38.25 -7.38 82.80
C VAL A 352 38.23 -6.97 81.34
N LEU A 353 39.36 -7.13 80.63
CA LEU A 353 39.48 -6.73 79.24
C LEU A 353 38.54 -7.57 78.34
N PRO A 354 37.56 -6.94 77.66
CA PRO A 354 36.60 -7.67 76.84
C PRO A 354 37.30 -8.25 75.61
N GLY A 355 37.41 -9.59 75.55
CA GLY A 355 38.02 -10.29 74.40
C GLY A 355 39.20 -11.20 74.73
N LEU A 356 39.58 -11.35 76.00
CA LEU A 356 40.60 -12.29 76.45
C LEU A 356 40.28 -13.73 75.99
N GLY A 357 41.25 -14.43 75.38
CA GLY A 357 41.08 -15.80 74.86
C GLY A 357 40.49 -15.90 73.44
N ARG A 358 40.24 -14.79 72.75
CA ARG A 358 39.94 -14.80 71.30
C ARG A 358 41.19 -15.13 70.49
N LYS A 359 41.00 -15.74 69.31
CA LYS A 359 42.07 -16.13 68.37
C LYS A 359 42.25 -15.17 67.19
N ASP A 360 41.62 -14.00 67.24
CA ASP A 360 41.70 -12.95 66.23
C ASP A 360 42.51 -11.75 66.74
N GLU A 361 42.71 -10.73 65.90
CA GLU A 361 43.55 -9.56 66.19
C GLU A 361 43.08 -8.79 67.45
N ILE A 362 41.79 -8.85 67.78
CA ILE A 362 41.25 -8.26 69.01
C ILE A 362 41.66 -9.06 70.26
N GLY A 363 41.79 -10.39 70.15
CA GLY A 363 42.31 -11.25 71.21
C GLY A 363 43.81 -11.08 71.44
N GLU A 364 44.58 -10.87 70.37
CA GLU A 364 46.01 -10.52 70.46
C GLU A 364 46.18 -9.16 71.18
N MET A 365 45.37 -8.15 70.86
CA MET A 365 45.38 -6.87 71.60
C MET A 365 44.93 -7.03 73.07
N ALA A 366 43.87 -7.80 73.34
CA ALA A 366 43.39 -8.03 74.70
C ALA A 366 44.46 -8.72 75.57
N GLY A 367 45.18 -9.70 75.00
CA GLY A 367 46.29 -10.39 75.65
C GLY A 367 47.48 -9.45 75.91
N ALA A 368 47.85 -8.63 74.93
CA ALA A 368 48.94 -7.66 75.08
C ALA A 368 48.63 -6.62 76.18
N VAL A 369 47.38 -6.16 76.31
CA VAL A 369 47.02 -5.19 77.36
C VAL A 369 46.79 -5.85 78.72
N GLU A 370 46.39 -7.12 78.79
CA GLU A 370 46.39 -7.87 80.05
C GLU A 370 47.82 -8.12 80.56
N GLU A 371 48.75 -8.39 79.66
CA GLU A 371 50.19 -8.47 79.98
C GLU A 371 50.74 -7.11 80.44
N PHE A 372 50.26 -6.01 79.84
CA PHE A 372 50.55 -4.64 80.27
C PHE A 372 49.96 -4.30 81.66
N LYS A 373 48.73 -4.77 81.96
CA LYS A 373 48.07 -4.66 83.27
C LYS A 373 48.85 -5.40 84.36
N VAL A 374 49.40 -6.57 84.05
CA VAL A 374 50.24 -7.37 84.96
C VAL A 374 51.61 -6.72 85.18
N GLN A 375 52.16 -6.00 84.20
CA GLN A 375 53.43 -5.28 84.36
C GLN A 375 53.30 -3.85 84.93
N ALA A 376 52.11 -3.25 84.90
CA ALA A 376 51.87 -1.89 85.43
C ALA A 376 51.89 -1.81 86.97
N VAL A 377 51.66 -2.93 87.68
CA VAL A 377 51.65 -2.98 89.15
C VAL A 377 53.06 -3.10 89.76
N ALA A 378 54.07 -3.50 88.99
CA ALA A 378 55.45 -3.70 89.49
C ALA A 378 56.42 -2.55 89.18
N LYS A 379 55.96 -1.50 88.47
CA LYS A 379 56.82 -0.40 88.00
C LYS A 379 56.22 0.97 88.33
N ALA A 380 55.78 1.15 89.58
CA ALA A 380 55.21 2.39 90.08
C ALA A 380 56.00 3.08 91.22
N GLU A 381 57.17 2.53 91.62
CA GLU A 381 57.99 3.14 92.70
C GLU A 381 59.48 3.33 92.37
N ARG A 382 59.88 3.19 91.11
CA ARG A 382 61.23 3.57 90.67
C ARG A 382 61.14 4.35 89.37
N ASP A 383 61.07 5.67 89.51
CA ASP A 383 62.06 6.58 88.92
C ASP A 383 61.55 8.03 89.05
N ALA A 384 61.78 8.61 90.24
CA ALA A 384 61.81 10.05 90.41
C ALA A 384 63.29 10.48 90.42
N ALA A 385 63.63 11.33 89.44
CA ALA A 385 64.90 12.04 89.25
C ALA A 385 66.02 11.32 88.46
N ALA A 386 65.82 11.21 87.15
CA ALA A 386 66.90 11.44 86.17
C ALA A 386 66.39 12.43 85.11
N SER A 387 66.63 13.71 85.39
CA SER A 387 66.40 14.82 84.46
C SER A 387 67.28 14.66 83.22
N GLU A 388 66.74 15.11 82.08
CA GLU A 388 67.49 15.94 81.12
C GLU A 388 68.35 15.34 80.00
N VAL A 389 68.02 14.16 79.44
CA VAL A 389 68.63 13.74 78.15
C VAL A 389 67.64 13.25 77.06
N GLN A 390 66.40 12.85 77.38
CA GLN A 390 65.50 12.26 76.37
C GLN A 390 64.65 13.27 75.56
N ASN A 391 64.85 14.58 75.73
CA ASN A 391 64.07 15.60 75.00
C ASN A 391 64.66 15.98 73.62
N ARG A 392 65.75 15.35 73.17
CA ARG A 392 66.30 15.57 71.81
C ARG A 392 66.01 14.45 70.80
N GLU A 393 65.73 13.21 71.23
CA GLU A 393 65.39 12.11 70.31
C GLU A 393 63.89 11.98 70.04
N GLN A 394 63.02 12.29 71.03
CA GLN A 394 61.56 12.26 70.84
C GLN A 394 61.04 13.38 69.94
N ALA A 395 61.73 14.52 69.87
CA ALA A 395 61.36 15.60 68.93
C ALA A 395 61.55 15.16 67.47
N ALA A 396 62.60 14.41 67.14
CA ALA A 396 62.86 13.92 65.78
C ALA A 396 61.90 12.77 65.38
N ALA A 397 61.63 11.82 66.28
CA ALA A 397 60.68 10.73 66.04
C ALA A 397 59.24 11.25 65.90
N ARG A 398 58.83 12.21 66.75
CA ARG A 398 57.50 12.83 66.70
C ARG A 398 57.33 13.73 65.50
N ARG A 399 58.39 14.42 65.07
CA ARG A 399 58.42 15.18 63.81
C ARG A 399 58.34 14.27 62.60
N ALA A 400 59.06 13.14 62.57
CA ALA A 400 58.97 12.16 61.48
C ALA A 400 57.57 11.52 61.39
N GLU A 401 56.94 11.23 62.53
CA GLU A 401 55.58 10.68 62.59
C GLU A 401 54.51 11.72 62.19
N LEU A 402 54.68 13.00 62.59
CA LEU A 402 53.85 14.12 62.14
C LEU A 402 54.00 14.39 60.63
N ILE A 403 55.22 14.33 60.08
CA ILE A 403 55.47 14.47 58.65
C ILE A 403 54.82 13.31 57.89
N ARG A 404 55.00 12.06 58.35
CA ARG A 404 54.37 10.90 57.70
C ARG A 404 52.84 10.95 57.75
N PHE A 405 52.27 11.39 58.88
CA PHE A 405 50.82 11.63 58.99
C PHE A 405 50.35 12.76 58.06
N ALA A 406 51.11 13.85 57.97
CA ALA A 406 50.83 14.95 57.04
C ALA A 406 50.88 14.47 55.58
N ASP A 407 51.87 13.66 55.20
CA ASP A 407 52.01 13.10 53.84
C ASP A 407 50.86 12.13 53.51
N ASP A 408 50.52 11.22 54.43
CA ASP A 408 49.40 10.28 54.27
C ASP A 408 48.05 11.04 54.20
N PHE A 409 47.88 12.10 54.99
CA PHE A 409 46.69 12.96 54.99
C PHE A 409 46.59 13.83 53.72
N GLU A 410 47.67 14.45 53.28
CA GLU A 410 47.76 15.24 52.04
C GLU A 410 47.45 14.36 50.83
N SER A 411 48.00 13.14 50.77
CA SER A 411 47.74 12.20 49.70
C SER A 411 46.27 11.76 49.66
N ALA A 412 45.71 11.36 50.81
CA ALA A 412 44.32 10.88 50.88
C ALA A 412 43.30 12.00 50.61
N VAL A 413 43.42 13.15 51.28
CA VAL A 413 42.48 14.27 51.11
C VAL A 413 42.73 15.00 49.80
N GLY A 414 43.98 15.17 49.38
CA GLY A 414 44.34 15.76 48.09
C GLY A 414 43.79 14.95 46.91
N ALA A 415 43.78 13.62 46.98
CA ALA A 415 43.13 12.76 45.98
C ALA A 415 41.61 12.95 45.95
N ILE A 416 40.96 13.05 47.12
CA ILE A 416 39.51 13.31 47.22
C ILE A 416 39.17 14.67 46.59
N VAL A 417 39.87 15.74 46.99
CA VAL A 417 39.64 17.09 46.47
C VAL A 417 39.91 17.17 44.96
N SER A 418 40.93 16.47 44.46
CA SER A 418 41.18 16.36 43.02
C SER A 418 40.04 15.67 42.27
N ASN A 419 39.49 14.58 42.82
CA ASN A 419 38.37 13.87 42.21
C ASN A 419 37.07 14.67 42.25
N VAL A 420 36.81 15.43 43.34
CA VAL A 420 35.65 16.32 43.44
C VAL A 420 35.76 17.45 42.42
N SER A 421 36.93 18.07 42.28
CA SER A 421 37.18 19.10 41.27
C SER A 421 37.00 18.57 39.85
N ALA A 422 37.56 17.41 39.53
CA ALA A 422 37.35 16.76 38.23
C ALA A 422 35.87 16.45 37.95
N SER A 423 35.14 15.95 38.96
CA SER A 423 33.70 15.69 38.85
C SER A 423 32.89 16.96 38.65
N ALA A 424 33.27 18.07 39.32
CA ALA A 424 32.62 19.36 39.16
C ALA A 424 32.81 19.92 37.72
N VAL A 425 34.00 19.81 37.15
CA VAL A 425 34.26 20.20 35.75
C VAL A 425 33.44 19.34 34.77
N GLN A 426 33.32 18.04 35.02
CA GLN A 426 32.46 17.16 34.22
C GLN A 426 30.99 17.55 34.31
N LEU A 427 30.49 17.87 35.52
CA LEU A 427 29.12 18.35 35.72
C LEU A 427 28.86 19.68 35.01
N GLU A 428 29.81 20.62 35.06
CA GLU A 428 29.72 21.90 34.33
C GLU A 428 29.59 21.67 32.81
N SER A 429 30.42 20.79 32.25
CA SER A 429 30.36 20.43 30.82
C SER A 429 29.03 19.77 30.44
N ALA A 430 28.56 18.82 31.26
CA ALA A 430 27.29 18.14 31.05
C ALA A 430 26.10 19.10 31.13
N ALA A 431 26.08 19.98 32.13
CA ALA A 431 25.03 20.98 32.32
C ALA A 431 25.00 22.01 31.18
N SER A 432 26.15 22.46 30.68
CA SER A 432 26.22 23.36 29.52
C SER A 432 25.68 22.68 28.25
N THR A 433 25.99 21.40 28.06
CA THR A 433 25.48 20.60 26.92
C THR A 433 23.96 20.42 27.02
N LEU A 434 23.44 20.12 28.21
CA LEU A 434 22.00 20.01 28.45
C LEU A 434 21.27 21.34 28.20
N THR A 435 21.83 22.45 28.66
CA THR A 435 21.28 23.80 28.43
C THR A 435 21.13 24.08 26.93
N ARG A 436 22.19 23.85 26.14
CA ARG A 436 22.15 24.02 24.68
C ARG A 436 21.14 23.10 24.00
N THR A 437 21.02 21.87 24.49
CA THR A 437 20.07 20.87 23.97
C THR A 437 18.63 21.32 24.25
N ALA A 438 18.36 21.85 25.44
CA ALA A 438 17.08 22.42 25.83
C ALA A 438 16.71 23.61 24.94
N GLU A 439 17.60 24.58 24.75
CA GLU A 439 17.38 25.75 23.86
C GLU A 439 17.07 25.32 22.42
N THR A 440 17.85 24.35 21.89
CA THR A 440 17.62 23.80 20.55
C THR A 440 16.25 23.12 20.45
N THR A 441 15.88 22.36 21.48
CA THR A 441 14.59 21.67 21.55
C THR A 441 13.43 22.66 21.62
N GLN A 442 13.55 23.75 22.38
CA GLN A 442 12.53 24.82 22.42
C GLN A 442 12.34 25.48 21.06
N SER A 443 13.44 25.83 20.39
CA SER A 443 13.40 26.46 19.06
C SER A 443 12.71 25.55 18.03
N LEU A 444 13.11 24.28 17.98
CA LEU A 444 12.50 23.29 17.10
C LEU A 444 11.02 23.06 17.44
N SER A 445 10.68 23.00 18.73
CA SER A 445 9.31 22.82 19.20
C SER A 445 8.42 23.99 18.78
N SER A 446 8.92 25.23 18.89
CA SER A 446 8.19 26.42 18.42
C SER A 446 7.98 26.42 16.91
N GLN A 447 8.97 25.95 16.14
CA GLN A 447 8.85 25.84 14.68
C GLN A 447 7.80 24.78 14.30
N VAL A 448 7.83 23.62 14.95
CA VAL A 448 6.86 22.54 14.71
C VAL A 448 5.45 22.98 15.10
N ALA A 449 5.27 23.72 16.22
CA ALA A 449 3.97 24.29 16.60
C ALA A 449 3.39 25.18 15.49
N GLY A 450 4.19 26.12 14.96
CA GLY A 450 3.75 27.01 13.89
C GLY A 450 3.40 26.27 12.59
N VAL A 451 4.18 25.23 12.23
CA VAL A 451 3.88 24.39 11.07
C VAL A 451 2.59 23.60 11.27
N SER A 452 2.34 23.07 12.48
CA SER A 452 1.10 22.36 12.81
C SER A 452 -0.13 23.27 12.77
N GLU A 453 -0.04 24.50 13.26
CA GLU A 453 -1.12 25.49 13.15
C GLU A 453 -1.42 25.85 11.69
N GLN A 454 -0.38 26.07 10.88
CA GLN A 454 -0.54 26.32 9.45
C GLN A 454 -1.15 25.12 8.73
N ALA A 455 -0.74 23.89 9.08
CA ALA A 455 -1.33 22.68 8.53
C ALA A 455 -2.82 22.58 8.88
N SER A 456 -3.21 22.86 10.12
CA SER A 456 -4.62 22.89 10.55
C SER A 456 -5.45 23.89 9.73
N SER A 457 -4.93 25.10 9.50
CA SER A 457 -5.56 26.11 8.64
C SER A 457 -5.73 25.64 7.18
N ASN A 458 -4.70 24.98 6.64
CA ASN A 458 -4.78 24.39 5.30
C ASN A 458 -5.85 23.29 5.25
N MET A 459 -5.94 22.43 6.27
CA MET A 459 -6.98 21.40 6.34
C MET A 459 -8.39 21.99 6.38
N GLN A 460 -8.60 23.12 7.07
CA GLN A 460 -9.88 23.83 7.07
C GLN A 460 -10.26 24.36 5.68
N SER A 461 -9.27 24.84 4.93
CA SER A 461 -9.47 25.28 3.54
C SER A 461 -9.84 24.11 2.63
N VAL A 462 -9.17 22.96 2.79
CA VAL A 462 -9.51 21.73 2.06
C VAL A 462 -10.90 21.22 2.44
N ALA A 463 -11.30 21.32 3.70
CA ALA A 463 -12.65 20.95 4.15
C ALA A 463 -13.72 21.76 3.40
N THR A 464 -13.53 23.09 3.33
CA THR A 464 -14.43 24.00 2.62
C THR A 464 -14.53 23.63 1.13
N ALA A 465 -13.38 23.39 0.48
CA ALA A 465 -13.37 22.96 -0.93
C ALA A 465 -14.05 21.60 -1.13
N THR A 466 -13.94 20.69 -0.15
CA THR A 466 -14.59 19.38 -0.19
C THR A 466 -16.11 19.50 -0.04
N GLU A 467 -16.59 20.41 0.81
CA GLU A 467 -18.03 20.72 0.92
C GLU A 467 -18.60 21.30 -0.38
N GLU A 468 -17.88 22.22 -1.03
CA GLU A 468 -18.28 22.75 -2.35
C GLU A 468 -18.30 21.66 -3.42
N LEU A 469 -17.31 20.76 -3.42
CA LEU A 469 -17.28 19.60 -4.32
C LEU A 469 -18.46 18.67 -4.06
N SER A 470 -18.80 18.37 -2.81
CA SER A 470 -19.97 17.56 -2.47
C SER A 470 -21.27 18.17 -3.01
N ALA A 471 -21.46 19.48 -2.85
CA ALA A 471 -22.62 20.18 -3.41
C ALA A 471 -22.66 20.09 -4.94
N SER A 472 -21.50 20.25 -5.61
CA SER A 472 -21.40 20.14 -7.07
C SER A 472 -21.71 18.71 -7.56
N VAL A 473 -21.24 17.68 -6.86
CA VAL A 473 -21.50 16.27 -7.20
C VAL A 473 -22.99 15.97 -7.06
N GLU A 474 -23.65 16.46 -6.01
CA GLU A 474 -25.09 16.29 -5.81
C GLU A 474 -25.91 16.97 -6.92
N GLU A 475 -25.51 18.18 -7.33
CA GLU A 475 -26.12 18.89 -8.46
C GLU A 475 -25.95 18.15 -9.78
N ILE A 476 -24.74 17.69 -10.10
CA ILE A 476 -24.49 16.87 -11.29
C ILE A 476 -25.34 15.60 -11.26
N GLY A 477 -25.44 14.96 -10.09
CA GLY A 477 -26.30 13.77 -9.91
C GLY A 477 -27.77 14.05 -10.21
N ARG A 478 -28.30 15.22 -9.80
CA ARG A 478 -29.65 15.65 -10.16
C ARG A 478 -29.80 15.87 -11.67
N GLN A 479 -28.88 16.61 -12.30
CA GLN A 479 -28.93 16.91 -13.73
C GLN A 479 -28.84 15.66 -14.61
N VAL A 480 -28.05 14.66 -14.20
CA VAL A 480 -27.92 13.39 -14.92
C VAL A 480 -29.21 12.58 -14.84
N ARG A 481 -29.86 12.51 -13.65
CA ARG A 481 -31.17 11.86 -13.50
C ARG A 481 -32.24 12.52 -14.37
N ASP A 482 -32.26 13.85 -14.41
CA ASP A 482 -33.19 14.58 -15.29
C ASP A 482 -32.91 14.33 -16.77
N SER A 483 -31.64 14.30 -17.17
CA SER A 483 -31.24 13.98 -18.55
C SER A 483 -31.69 12.58 -18.96
N SER A 484 -31.54 11.60 -18.06
CA SER A 484 -32.03 10.22 -18.31
C SER A 484 -33.54 10.18 -18.49
N ARG A 485 -34.29 10.89 -17.64
CA ARG A 485 -35.76 10.98 -17.74
C ARG A 485 -36.20 11.64 -19.06
N ILE A 486 -35.50 12.69 -19.51
CA ILE A 486 -35.76 13.36 -20.78
C ILE A 486 -35.48 12.41 -21.95
N ALA A 487 -34.36 11.66 -21.90
CA ALA A 487 -34.01 10.69 -22.93
C ALA A 487 -35.09 9.59 -23.04
N GLU A 488 -35.55 9.02 -21.92
CA GLU A 488 -36.62 8.02 -21.92
C GLU A 488 -37.93 8.56 -22.54
N ALA A 489 -38.32 9.79 -22.18
CA ALA A 489 -39.48 10.44 -22.77
C ALA A 489 -39.32 10.63 -24.30
N ALA A 490 -38.12 11.00 -24.75
CA ALA A 490 -37.82 11.17 -26.17
C ALA A 490 -37.83 9.84 -26.94
N VAL A 491 -37.37 8.73 -26.35
CA VAL A 491 -37.52 7.38 -26.94
C VAL A 491 -38.99 7.03 -27.13
N MET A 492 -39.83 7.30 -26.13
CA MET A 492 -41.28 7.06 -26.22
C MET A 492 -41.92 7.89 -27.33
N GLN A 493 -41.54 9.17 -27.46
CA GLN A 493 -42.04 10.05 -28.52
C GLN A 493 -41.59 9.62 -29.92
N ALA A 494 -40.33 9.16 -30.06
CA ALA A 494 -39.83 8.61 -31.33
C ALA A 494 -40.62 7.36 -31.74
N LYS A 495 -40.92 6.46 -30.78
CA LYS A 495 -41.71 5.25 -31.02
C LYS A 495 -43.16 5.57 -31.41
N GLU A 496 -43.77 6.57 -30.81
CA GLU A 496 -45.11 7.02 -31.21
C GLU A 496 -45.10 7.59 -32.63
N THR A 497 -44.06 8.37 -32.97
CA THR A 497 -43.90 8.96 -34.30
C THR A 497 -43.69 7.87 -35.36
N ASP A 498 -42.85 6.86 -35.10
CA ASP A 498 -42.68 5.67 -35.96
C ASP A 498 -44.03 4.98 -36.22
N GLY A 499 -44.86 4.80 -35.19
CA GLY A 499 -46.20 4.24 -35.32
C GLY A 499 -47.15 5.09 -36.18
N ARG A 500 -47.10 6.43 -36.06
CA ARG A 500 -47.91 7.35 -36.87
C ARG A 500 -47.49 7.32 -38.34
N ILE A 501 -46.19 7.31 -38.61
CA ILE A 501 -45.65 7.23 -39.98
C ILE A 501 -45.91 5.84 -40.59
N GLY A 502 -45.86 4.77 -39.80
CA GLY A 502 -46.27 3.44 -40.24
C GLY A 502 -47.71 3.39 -40.76
N LYS A 503 -48.64 4.10 -40.09
CA LYS A 503 -50.03 4.24 -40.57
C LYS A 503 -50.12 5.03 -41.89
N LEU A 504 -49.31 6.09 -42.06
CA LEU A 504 -49.25 6.84 -43.32
C LEU A 504 -48.71 5.98 -44.47
N SER A 505 -47.67 5.19 -44.22
CA SER A 505 -47.12 4.24 -45.19
C SER A 505 -48.19 3.23 -45.66
N HIS A 506 -48.94 2.68 -44.70
CA HIS A 506 -50.03 1.76 -45.01
C HIS A 506 -51.14 2.43 -45.85
N ALA A 507 -51.54 3.65 -45.51
CA ALA A 507 -52.53 4.41 -46.27
C ALA A 507 -52.04 4.71 -47.70
N ALA A 508 -50.78 5.11 -47.88
CA ALA A 508 -50.18 5.33 -49.20
C ALA A 508 -50.17 4.04 -50.04
N GLN A 509 -49.93 2.88 -49.42
CA GLN A 509 -50.01 1.58 -50.09
C GLN A 509 -51.44 1.23 -50.54
N GLN A 510 -52.45 1.49 -49.69
CA GLN A 510 -53.85 1.31 -50.07
C GLN A 510 -54.25 2.21 -51.24
N ILE A 511 -53.81 3.47 -51.25
CA ILE A 511 -54.05 4.39 -52.38
C ILE A 511 -53.38 3.86 -53.64
N GLY A 512 -52.14 3.34 -53.56
CA GLY A 512 -51.46 2.72 -54.70
C GLY A 512 -52.24 1.56 -55.32
N GLU A 513 -52.86 0.69 -54.50
CA GLU A 513 -53.71 -0.39 -54.99
C GLU A 513 -55.00 0.13 -55.67
N VAL A 514 -55.61 1.19 -55.14
CA VAL A 514 -56.76 1.85 -55.78
C VAL A 514 -56.37 2.47 -57.12
N VAL A 515 -55.22 3.13 -57.21
CA VAL A 515 -54.74 3.73 -58.46
C VAL A 515 -54.51 2.66 -59.54
N LYS A 516 -53.89 1.52 -59.19
CA LYS A 516 -53.73 0.38 -60.12
C LYS A 516 -55.07 -0.12 -60.67
N LEU A 517 -56.09 -0.21 -59.81
CA LEU A 517 -57.43 -0.62 -60.23
C LEU A 517 -58.05 0.40 -61.21
N ILE A 518 -57.88 1.71 -60.96
CA ILE A 518 -58.38 2.75 -61.86
C ILE A 518 -57.66 2.69 -63.21
N THR A 519 -56.34 2.48 -63.23
CA THR A 519 -55.57 2.30 -64.47
C THR A 519 -56.12 1.11 -65.28
N ALA A 520 -56.35 -0.03 -64.64
CA ALA A 520 -56.93 -1.21 -65.29
C ALA A 520 -58.34 -0.95 -65.86
N ILE A 521 -59.18 -0.20 -65.14
CA ILE A 521 -60.50 0.22 -65.64
C ILE A 521 -60.36 1.15 -66.85
N ALA A 522 -59.41 2.10 -66.82
CA ALA A 522 -59.17 3.01 -67.93
C ALA A 522 -58.68 2.26 -69.18
N GLU A 523 -57.77 1.30 -69.04
CA GLU A 523 -57.31 0.43 -70.13
C GLU A 523 -58.45 -0.42 -70.70
N GLN A 524 -59.27 -1.03 -69.85
CA GLN A 524 -60.43 -1.81 -70.27
C GLN A 524 -61.46 -0.93 -71.01
N THR A 525 -61.70 0.29 -70.52
CA THR A 525 -62.59 1.27 -71.14
C THR A 525 -62.05 1.71 -72.51
N ASN A 526 -60.75 1.92 -72.63
CA ASN A 526 -60.08 2.22 -73.90
C ASN A 526 -60.23 1.08 -74.92
N LEU A 527 -60.09 -0.18 -74.49
CA LEU A 527 -60.33 -1.36 -75.35
C LEU A 527 -61.80 -1.49 -75.78
N LEU A 528 -62.74 -1.26 -74.87
CA LEU A 528 -64.18 -1.24 -75.18
C LEU A 528 -64.51 -0.14 -76.20
N ALA A 529 -63.97 1.06 -76.00
CA ALA A 529 -64.15 2.20 -76.90
C ALA A 529 -63.52 1.95 -78.28
N LEU A 530 -62.37 1.26 -78.33
CA LEU A 530 -61.75 0.84 -79.58
C LEU A 530 -62.63 -0.15 -80.35
N ASN A 531 -63.16 -1.17 -79.68
CA ASN A 531 -64.08 -2.14 -80.28
C ASN A 531 -65.35 -1.46 -80.80
N ALA A 532 -65.91 -0.51 -80.04
CA ALA A 532 -67.05 0.30 -80.48
C ALA A 532 -66.71 1.18 -81.70
N THR A 533 -65.49 1.73 -81.77
CA THR A 533 -65.02 2.50 -82.93
C THR A 533 -64.92 1.63 -84.19
N ILE A 534 -64.43 0.38 -84.04
CA ILE A 534 -64.35 -0.59 -85.13
C ILE A 534 -65.74 -0.94 -85.65
N GLU A 535 -66.69 -1.26 -84.76
CA GLU A 535 -68.04 -1.64 -85.16
C GLU A 535 -68.82 -0.45 -85.76
N ALA A 536 -68.59 0.76 -85.25
CA ALA A 536 -69.14 2.00 -85.83
C ALA A 536 -68.59 2.26 -87.24
N ALA A 537 -67.29 2.00 -87.49
CA ALA A 537 -66.71 2.08 -88.83
C ALA A 537 -67.28 1.01 -89.77
N ARG A 538 -67.59 -0.18 -89.25
CA ARG A 538 -68.21 -1.29 -89.98
C ARG A 538 -69.64 -0.99 -90.43
N ALA A 539 -70.37 -0.18 -89.66
CA ALA A 539 -71.73 0.28 -89.97
C ALA A 539 -71.80 1.43 -91.00
N GLY A 540 -70.64 1.95 -91.47
CA GLY A 540 -70.59 3.00 -92.50
C GLY A 540 -71.23 4.32 -92.08
N GLU A 541 -72.02 4.95 -92.97
CA GLU A 541 -72.69 6.24 -92.72
C GLU A 541 -73.67 6.19 -91.52
N ALA A 542 -74.29 5.03 -91.23
CA ALA A 542 -75.21 4.87 -90.11
C ALA A 542 -74.51 4.88 -88.74
N GLY A 543 -73.21 4.55 -88.68
CA GLY A 543 -72.41 4.48 -87.46
C GLY A 543 -71.71 5.79 -87.07
N ARG A 544 -71.86 6.86 -87.87
CA ARG A 544 -71.03 8.08 -87.75
C ARG A 544 -71.14 8.79 -86.40
N GLY A 545 -72.35 8.86 -85.83
CA GLY A 545 -72.56 9.43 -84.48
C GLY A 545 -71.97 8.56 -83.36
N PHE A 546 -72.07 7.24 -83.48
CA PHE A 546 -71.46 6.29 -82.54
C PHE A 546 -69.93 6.33 -82.60
N ALA A 547 -69.35 6.51 -83.79
CA ALA A 547 -67.90 6.63 -83.97
C ALA A 547 -67.33 7.85 -83.23
N VAL A 548 -68.04 9.00 -83.23
CA VAL A 548 -67.62 10.21 -82.49
C VAL A 548 -67.63 9.97 -80.99
N VAL A 549 -68.72 9.39 -80.45
CA VAL A 549 -68.81 9.07 -79.02
C VAL A 549 -67.76 8.05 -78.60
N ALA A 550 -67.54 7.00 -79.39
CA ALA A 550 -66.52 5.99 -79.12
C ALA A 550 -65.10 6.60 -79.13
N SER A 551 -64.81 7.53 -80.05
CA SER A 551 -63.55 8.26 -80.07
C SER A 551 -63.37 9.18 -78.85
N GLU A 552 -64.44 9.84 -78.39
CA GLU A 552 -64.40 10.70 -77.20
C GLU A 552 -64.17 9.88 -75.92
N VAL A 553 -64.88 8.75 -75.77
CA VAL A 553 -64.66 7.81 -74.65
C VAL A 553 -63.25 7.25 -74.66
N LYS A 554 -62.71 6.93 -75.85
CA LYS A 554 -61.32 6.48 -76.01
C LYS A 554 -60.33 7.55 -75.55
N SER A 555 -60.57 8.81 -75.93
CA SER A 555 -59.75 9.96 -75.52
C SER A 555 -59.78 10.18 -74.00
N LEU A 556 -60.97 10.16 -73.39
CA LEU A 556 -61.14 10.26 -71.94
C LEU A 556 -60.46 9.10 -71.19
N ALA A 557 -60.58 7.88 -71.70
CA ALA A 557 -59.93 6.71 -71.11
C ALA A 557 -58.40 6.85 -71.16
N SER A 558 -57.84 7.33 -72.28
CA SER A 558 -56.40 7.59 -72.40
C SER A 558 -55.93 8.74 -71.49
N GLN A 559 -56.72 9.81 -71.32
CA GLN A 559 -56.42 10.87 -70.37
C GLN A 559 -56.47 10.37 -68.92
N THR A 560 -57.45 9.51 -68.60
CA THR A 560 -57.58 8.89 -67.28
C THR A 560 -56.37 8.02 -66.97
N ALA A 561 -55.96 7.16 -67.91
CA ALA A 561 -54.77 6.32 -67.76
C ALA A 561 -53.49 7.16 -67.50
N LYS A 562 -53.31 8.24 -68.28
CA LYS A 562 -52.18 9.16 -68.09
C LYS A 562 -52.21 9.85 -66.72
N ALA A 563 -53.38 10.33 -66.28
CA ALA A 563 -53.52 10.95 -64.96
C ALA A 563 -53.27 9.94 -63.82
N THR A 564 -53.70 8.69 -63.97
CA THR A 564 -53.39 7.64 -62.98
C THR A 564 -51.90 7.29 -62.94
N ASP A 565 -51.19 7.32 -64.07
CA ASP A 565 -49.74 7.11 -64.09
C ASP A 565 -48.99 8.23 -63.34
N GLU A 566 -49.39 9.48 -63.53
CA GLU A 566 -48.85 10.62 -62.78
C GLU A 566 -49.13 10.49 -61.27
N ILE A 567 -50.34 10.11 -60.87
CA ILE A 567 -50.67 9.84 -59.46
C ILE A 567 -49.85 8.67 -58.91
N SER A 568 -49.67 7.60 -59.68
CA SER A 568 -48.86 6.43 -59.29
C SER A 568 -47.40 6.83 -59.00
N SER A 569 -46.83 7.71 -59.83
CA SER A 569 -45.52 8.30 -59.59
C SER A 569 -45.45 9.09 -58.27
N HIS A 570 -46.46 9.94 -58.00
CA HIS A 570 -46.55 10.68 -56.73
C HIS A 570 -46.70 9.76 -55.50
N ILE A 571 -47.47 8.69 -55.60
CA ILE A 571 -47.63 7.70 -54.52
C ILE A 571 -46.32 6.98 -54.25
N THR A 572 -45.59 6.59 -55.31
CA THR A 572 -44.27 5.98 -55.18
C THR A 572 -43.28 6.92 -54.49
N GLY A 573 -43.29 8.22 -54.86
CA GLY A 573 -42.50 9.25 -54.19
C GLY A 573 -42.86 9.43 -52.71
N MET A 574 -44.16 9.46 -52.38
CA MET A 574 -44.64 9.51 -50.99
C MET A 574 -44.20 8.29 -50.18
N GLN A 575 -44.31 7.09 -50.74
CA GLN A 575 -43.86 5.85 -50.09
C GLN A 575 -42.36 5.88 -49.81
N GLY A 576 -41.55 6.35 -50.78
CA GLY A 576 -40.11 6.55 -50.62
C GLY A 576 -39.78 7.52 -49.48
N ALA A 577 -40.34 8.73 -49.51
CA ALA A 577 -40.13 9.74 -48.47
C ALA A 577 -40.59 9.27 -47.08
N THR A 578 -41.66 8.48 -47.02
CA THR A 578 -42.17 7.87 -45.77
C THR A 578 -41.18 6.82 -45.24
N ALA A 579 -40.63 5.97 -46.11
CA ALA A 579 -39.62 4.98 -45.73
C ALA A 579 -38.33 5.63 -45.22
N GLU A 580 -37.87 6.68 -45.88
CA GLU A 580 -36.72 7.49 -45.42
C GLU A 580 -36.99 8.12 -44.05
N SER A 581 -38.19 8.67 -43.83
CA SER A 581 -38.58 9.25 -42.54
C SER A 581 -38.60 8.22 -41.40
N VAL A 582 -39.09 7.00 -41.67
CA VAL A 582 -39.03 5.89 -40.71
C VAL A 582 -37.59 5.52 -40.37
N ALA A 583 -36.71 5.44 -41.36
CA ALA A 583 -35.30 5.13 -41.14
C ALA A 583 -34.64 6.20 -40.25
N ALA A 584 -34.86 7.48 -40.54
CA ALA A 584 -34.33 8.59 -39.74
C ALA A 584 -34.84 8.58 -38.29
N ILE A 585 -36.14 8.29 -38.06
CA ILE A 585 -36.69 8.20 -36.70
C ILE A 585 -36.07 7.05 -35.91
N LYS A 586 -35.84 5.90 -36.56
CA LYS A 586 -35.18 4.76 -35.91
C LYS A 586 -33.74 5.07 -35.54
N GLU A 587 -33.02 5.79 -36.39
CA GLU A 587 -31.67 6.27 -36.09
C GLU A 587 -31.67 7.23 -34.89
N ILE A 588 -32.58 8.22 -34.88
CA ILE A 588 -32.77 9.13 -33.74
C ILE A 588 -33.07 8.34 -32.46
N GLY A 589 -33.97 7.36 -32.52
CA GLY A 589 -34.29 6.50 -31.38
C GLY A 589 -33.09 5.72 -30.86
N ALA A 590 -32.23 5.22 -31.75
CA ALA A 590 -30.99 4.54 -31.38
C ALA A 590 -30.00 5.50 -30.71
N THR A 591 -29.79 6.71 -31.25
CA THR A 591 -28.94 7.74 -30.65
C THR A 591 -29.43 8.15 -29.26
N ILE A 592 -30.74 8.35 -29.07
CA ILE A 592 -31.31 8.68 -27.76
C ILE A 592 -31.13 7.50 -26.78
N GLY A 593 -31.28 6.26 -27.25
CA GLY A 593 -30.99 5.07 -26.45
C GLY A 593 -29.53 5.03 -25.97
N GLN A 594 -28.58 5.43 -26.81
CA GLN A 594 -27.17 5.58 -26.42
C GLN A 594 -27.00 6.69 -25.37
N ILE A 595 -27.66 7.84 -25.52
CA ILE A 595 -27.65 8.93 -24.52
C ILE A 595 -28.17 8.44 -23.16
N SER A 596 -29.24 7.63 -23.14
CA SER A 596 -29.77 7.04 -21.92
C SER A 596 -28.74 6.12 -21.24
N SER A 597 -28.08 5.25 -21.99
CA SER A 597 -27.04 4.35 -21.47
C SER A 597 -25.83 5.10 -20.89
N ILE A 598 -25.41 6.16 -21.58
CA ILE A 598 -24.33 7.05 -21.12
C ILE A 598 -24.75 7.75 -19.82
N SER A 599 -25.98 8.26 -19.74
CA SER A 599 -26.51 8.93 -18.54
C SER A 599 -26.51 8.00 -17.33
N THR A 600 -26.92 6.74 -17.49
CA THR A 600 -26.84 5.73 -16.43
C THR A 600 -25.40 5.48 -15.97
N SER A 601 -24.46 5.39 -16.92
CA SER A 601 -23.04 5.19 -16.59
C SER A 601 -22.46 6.38 -15.84
N ILE A 602 -22.82 7.60 -16.23
CA ILE A 602 -22.43 8.83 -15.53
C ILE A 602 -23.06 8.86 -14.13
N ALA A 603 -24.32 8.46 -13.96
CA ALA A 603 -24.98 8.43 -12.66
C ALA A 603 -24.22 7.55 -11.66
N SER A 604 -23.83 6.34 -12.09
CA SER A 604 -23.02 5.45 -11.24
C SER A 604 -21.64 6.05 -10.89
N ALA A 605 -20.98 6.71 -11.85
CA ALA A 605 -19.70 7.37 -11.60
C ALA A 605 -19.84 8.56 -10.61
N VAL A 606 -20.92 9.32 -10.71
CA VAL A 606 -21.23 10.44 -9.82
C VAL A 606 -21.55 9.95 -8.40
N GLU A 607 -22.27 8.84 -8.24
CA GLU A 607 -22.49 8.21 -6.93
C GLU A 607 -21.17 7.76 -6.29
N GLN A 608 -20.27 7.16 -7.06
CA GLN A 608 -18.94 6.79 -6.57
C GLN A 608 -18.09 8.02 -6.18
N GLN A 609 -18.14 9.10 -6.99
CA GLN A 609 -17.48 10.36 -6.64
C GLN A 609 -18.05 10.97 -5.35
N GLY A 610 -19.36 10.86 -5.13
CA GLY A 610 -20.01 11.32 -3.89
C GLY A 610 -19.45 10.60 -2.66
N ALA A 611 -19.35 9.26 -2.73
CA ALA A 611 -18.77 8.45 -1.66
C ALA A 611 -17.30 8.81 -1.39
N ALA A 612 -16.49 8.96 -2.44
CA ALA A 612 -15.07 9.33 -2.32
C ALA A 612 -14.90 10.73 -1.71
N THR A 613 -15.74 11.69 -2.10
CA THR A 613 -15.69 13.07 -1.56
C THR A 613 -16.04 13.09 -0.06
N GLN A 614 -17.01 12.27 0.36
CA GLN A 614 -17.38 12.14 1.77
C GLN A 614 -16.27 11.49 2.62
N GLU A 615 -15.54 10.52 2.04
CA GLU A 615 -14.37 9.91 2.68
C GLU A 615 -13.19 10.90 2.80
N ILE A 616 -12.98 11.74 1.78
CA ILE A 616 -12.00 12.84 1.83
C ILE A 616 -12.37 13.80 2.97
N ALA A 617 -13.63 14.22 3.07
CA ALA A 617 -14.07 15.12 4.14
C ALA A 617 -13.78 14.55 5.55
N ARG A 618 -14.08 13.25 5.75
CA ARG A 618 -13.79 12.56 7.01
C ARG A 618 -12.28 12.47 7.29
N SER A 619 -11.48 12.20 6.26
CA SER A 619 -10.01 12.12 6.37
C SER A 619 -9.42 13.48 6.72
N VAL A 620 -9.93 14.56 6.10
CA VAL A 620 -9.52 15.94 6.38
C VAL A 620 -9.78 16.31 7.84
N GLN A 621 -10.95 15.98 8.37
CA GLN A 621 -11.29 16.24 9.77
C GLN A 621 -10.38 15.47 10.73
N THR A 622 -10.04 14.22 10.40
CA THR A 622 -9.12 13.39 11.20
C THR A 622 -7.71 13.98 11.21
N VAL A 623 -7.21 14.42 10.06
CA VAL A 623 -5.89 15.04 9.94
C VAL A 623 -5.85 16.38 10.68
N ALA A 624 -6.90 17.20 10.58
CA ALA A 624 -7.00 18.47 11.31
C ALA A 624 -6.92 18.25 12.83
N GLN A 625 -7.65 17.26 13.36
CA GLN A 625 -7.56 16.88 14.77
C GLN A 625 -6.16 16.40 15.15
N GLY A 626 -5.53 15.59 14.29
CA GLY A 626 -4.15 15.13 14.49
C GLY A 626 -3.13 16.28 14.52
N THR A 627 -3.27 17.27 13.65
CA THR A 627 -2.41 18.47 13.65
C THR A 627 -2.59 19.32 14.89
N GLN A 628 -3.83 19.44 15.40
CA GLN A 628 -4.11 20.16 16.64
C GLN A 628 -3.54 19.44 17.87
N ALA A 629 -3.64 18.11 17.90
CA ALA A 629 -3.01 17.29 18.94
C ALA A 629 -1.49 17.45 18.92
N ALA A 630 -0.87 17.37 17.74
CA ALA A 630 0.57 17.57 17.59
C ALA A 630 1.03 18.97 18.05
N ALA A 631 0.25 20.02 17.77
CA ALA A 631 0.51 21.37 18.27
C ALA A 631 0.42 21.46 19.81
N THR A 632 -0.45 20.67 20.43
CA THR A 632 -0.57 20.59 21.89
C THR A 632 0.61 19.83 22.49
N ASP A 633 0.92 18.65 21.96
CA ASP A 633 2.02 17.79 22.42
C ASP A 633 3.38 18.50 22.32
N ILE A 634 3.60 19.25 21.23
CA ILE A 634 4.84 20.00 21.07
C ILE A 634 4.92 21.20 22.01
N GLY A 635 3.79 21.75 22.45
CA GLY A 635 3.73 22.73 23.54
C GLY A 635 4.24 22.15 24.86
N GLU A 636 3.86 20.92 25.16
CA GLU A 636 4.36 20.19 26.35
C GLU A 636 5.87 19.88 26.25
N VAL A 637 6.35 19.49 25.07
CA VAL A 637 7.80 19.30 24.82
C VAL A 637 8.57 20.61 25.01
N ASN A 638 8.04 21.73 24.52
CA ASN A 638 8.64 23.05 24.70
C ASN A 638 8.75 23.39 26.20
N ARG A 639 7.69 23.14 26.97
CA ARG A 639 7.67 23.33 28.43
C ARG A 639 8.68 22.44 29.14
N GLY A 640 8.75 21.15 28.81
CA GLY A 640 9.72 20.22 29.38
C GLY A 640 11.18 20.59 29.06
N ALA A 641 11.43 21.11 27.85
CA ALA A 641 12.73 21.66 27.48
C ALA A 641 13.06 22.92 28.30
N ALA A 642 12.10 23.80 28.55
CA ALA A 642 12.27 24.97 29.43
C ALA A 642 12.69 24.56 30.84
N GLU A 643 11.97 23.61 31.44
CA GLU A 643 12.25 23.09 32.78
C GLU A 643 13.64 22.43 32.83
N THR A 644 14.02 21.68 31.79
CA THR A 644 15.37 21.08 31.66
C THR A 644 16.46 22.14 31.57
N GLY A 645 16.22 23.23 30.83
CA GLY A 645 17.13 24.37 30.73
C GLY A 645 17.38 25.01 32.09
N SER A 646 16.31 25.35 32.82
CA SER A 646 16.42 25.92 34.18
C SER A 646 17.13 24.98 35.17
N ALA A 647 16.78 23.69 35.18
CA ALA A 647 17.46 22.71 36.04
C ALA A 647 18.95 22.57 35.69
N SER A 648 19.29 22.64 34.40
CA SER A 648 20.69 22.58 33.95
C SER A 648 21.48 23.81 34.36
N GLU A 649 20.87 25.00 34.35
CA GLU A 649 21.50 26.23 34.88
C GLU A 649 21.77 26.13 36.39
N GLU A 650 20.85 25.56 37.18
CA GLU A 650 21.06 25.32 38.61
C GLU A 650 22.22 24.34 38.87
N VAL A 651 22.30 23.25 38.10
CA VAL A 651 23.42 22.29 38.17
C VAL A 651 24.73 22.95 37.77
N LEU A 652 24.73 23.76 36.71
CA LEU A 652 25.89 24.50 36.24
C LEU A 652 26.44 25.44 37.34
N ASN A 653 25.55 26.18 38.00
CA ASN A 653 25.91 27.08 39.12
C ASN A 653 26.44 26.29 40.33
N SER A 654 25.83 25.15 40.65
CA SER A 654 26.27 24.26 41.73
C SER A 654 27.65 23.67 41.44
N ALA A 655 27.89 23.23 40.20
CA ALA A 655 29.17 22.68 39.75
C ALA A 655 30.28 23.74 39.80
N LYS A 656 30.02 24.97 39.32
CA LYS A 656 30.96 26.10 39.42
C LYS A 656 31.32 26.42 40.88
N THR A 657 30.33 26.43 41.76
CA THR A 657 30.53 26.65 43.20
C THR A 657 31.38 25.55 43.82
N LEU A 658 31.08 24.28 43.50
CA LEU A 658 31.83 23.12 43.99
C LEU A 658 33.28 23.11 43.50
N SER A 659 33.51 23.50 42.24
CA SER A 659 34.83 23.66 41.64
C SER A 659 35.65 24.72 42.39
N SER A 660 35.06 25.90 42.61
CA SER A 660 35.67 26.99 43.38
C SER A 660 36.01 26.59 44.83
N GLU A 661 35.07 25.96 45.55
CA GLU A 661 35.31 25.51 46.92
C GLU A 661 36.35 24.38 47.00
N SER A 662 36.42 23.51 46.00
CA SER A 662 37.47 22.49 45.89
C SER A 662 38.85 23.10 45.68
N THR A 663 38.97 24.13 44.83
CA THR A 663 40.22 24.88 44.65
C THR A 663 40.65 25.58 45.94
N ARG A 664 39.70 26.20 46.66
CA ARG A 664 39.96 26.87 47.93
C ARG A 664 40.38 25.89 49.03
N LEU A 665 39.71 24.75 49.14
CA LEU A 665 40.05 23.69 50.09
C LEU A 665 41.46 23.14 49.81
N ARG A 666 41.82 22.95 48.54
CA ARG A 666 43.17 22.53 48.16
C ARG A 666 44.23 23.53 48.62
N ALA A 667 44.01 24.83 48.38
CA ALA A 667 44.93 25.88 48.79
C ALA A 667 45.11 25.95 50.33
N GLU A 668 44.02 25.80 51.10
CA GLU A 668 44.11 25.75 52.57
C GLU A 668 44.80 24.48 53.07
N LEU A 669 44.60 23.35 52.38
CA LEU A 669 45.26 22.10 52.72
C LEU A 669 46.77 22.18 52.46
N ASP A 670 47.17 22.71 51.30
CA ASP A 670 48.57 22.96 50.95
C ASP A 670 49.24 23.89 51.99
N ARG A 671 48.54 24.96 52.40
CA ARG A 671 49.02 25.91 53.42
C ARG A 671 49.14 25.27 54.81
N PHE A 672 48.16 24.46 55.21
CA PHE A 672 48.18 23.75 56.49
C PHE A 672 49.30 22.72 56.55
N MET A 673 49.51 21.96 55.46
CA MET A 673 50.62 21.00 55.34
C MET A 673 51.98 21.70 55.36
N ALA A 674 52.12 22.84 54.67
CA ALA A 674 53.34 23.65 54.70
C ALA A 674 53.66 24.13 56.14
N ASN A 675 52.65 24.56 56.90
CA ASN A 675 52.82 24.97 58.29
C ASN A 675 53.20 23.80 59.21
N ILE A 676 52.62 22.61 59.03
CA ILE A 676 52.98 21.40 59.80
C ILE A 676 54.40 20.95 59.50
N ARG A 677 54.84 21.01 58.24
CA ARG A 677 56.22 20.66 57.85
C ARG A 677 57.25 21.68 58.34
N ALA A 678 56.85 22.94 58.52
CA ALA A 678 57.70 24.02 59.03
C ALA A 678 57.83 24.01 60.57
N ALA A 679 56.81 23.52 61.29
CA ALA A 679 56.86 23.23 62.72
C ALA A 679 57.82 22.07 63.06
#